data_AF-A0A919MLX4-F1
#
_entry.id   AF-A0A919MLX4-F1
#
_cell.length_a   1.000
_cell.length_b   1.000
_cell.length_c   1.000
_cell.angle_alpha   90.00
_cell.angle_beta   90.00
_cell.angle_gamma   90.00
#
_symmetry.space_group_name_H-M   'P 1'
#
loop_
_entity.id
_entity.type
_entity.pdbx_description
1 polymer ?
#
loop_
_entity_poly.entity_id
_entity_poly.type
_entity_poly.pdbx_seq_one_letter_code
_entity_poly.pdbx_strand_id
1 'polypeptide(L)'
;MRKLLVSAALAAALLVTGAGQAWAAPPDPVPGDGWSVADGHLTWRSDRRIPIGDAAVEFYAGDRRLGRPQAAPDDRTFRLPLEHADGLRDLQVRAGGRRLDATPPPSARRRAATAPAPQPQPLPPNKVDPGVKGPYRTVSGEYALAGVKLPDFPQPVEMRGVVVAPRGAPGKRPIALFLHGRHYTCFNGADEDAVTGDWPCRKGTVPVPSHRGYLQAQQLLASQGYITVSISANGVNGQDRNADDGGAQARSSLVRLHLARWADWAGAGRAGAPAIVRSAPRADLSRVLLMGHSRGGEGVSRAAMDSLTPPPAAQDGYHGKVRWTIRGLLLIGPTIFGQNPVPDVPSATILPGCDGDVADLQGQIFVDGTRGVSRGRALHSALYVIGANHNFFNTEWTPGQSAAPSFDDFSSEQADPVCSPGTATRLTARQEQAVGATYIAAAARLFAGGDDRVRPLLDGTGVRARSADPVRVLSHAIGAGRTPAVLPDRSVKVTGGRLCEQVTDDAARACLTSDSWFSPSPHFVPFGFPREPGRYAVDMVWSGPGKPVTLRPGRPVSLAGARELALRLVVPPNTTGNRFGVAVTDPAGHRTELGEVSLNGLPGTANTTAHWGQEVRVPLKRLRGPVATLQLTPRSAGGEAWLIDAWGWRPGSPAVRPVSLPRVDIGELKVVEGDSGSRTYQVPVKVTGRGAGQVRLFLTGEDSVETRSWLATIRPGARTIRVPVEVTGDKLYGAGEQTVLAAKSVRGTVIGDYQGGVLVTDDDPAPTITVEPVRDRVAEGGTLSWRIRLSAPAETWIWVEGGVRPPAGGAELSSTDVDPVWFTEQTGEEPLPSRPLSETALAPWTGVQPGDVTGELTIPTVVDSVDEPDELVRLELAVAGWGDEDPPELGPVTGTVTD
;
A
#
# COMPACT_ATOMS: atom_id res chain seq x y z
N MET A 1 14.10 76.81 7.79
CA MET A 1 12.69 76.48 8.05
C MET A 1 12.24 75.41 7.06
N ARG A 2 11.32 74.54 7.47
CA ARG A 2 10.78 73.36 6.75
C ARG A 2 10.27 73.64 5.31
N LYS A 3 10.36 72.56 4.50
CA LYS A 3 9.57 72.19 3.27
C LYS A 3 9.98 72.89 1.96
N LEU A 4 10.02 72.30 0.75
CA LEU A 4 9.35 71.14 0.12
C LEU A 4 10.16 70.66 -1.14
N LEU A 5 9.94 69.39 -1.53
CA LEU A 5 10.05 68.70 -2.85
C LEU A 5 10.74 69.40 -4.05
N VAL A 6 11.54 68.62 -4.83
CA VAL A 6 11.41 68.45 -6.30
C VAL A 6 12.53 67.53 -6.86
N SER A 7 12.09 66.51 -7.60
CA SER A 7 12.64 65.84 -8.80
C SER A 7 14.10 65.39 -8.91
N ALA A 8 14.27 64.07 -9.06
CA ALA A 8 15.44 63.43 -9.61
C ALA A 8 15.35 63.35 -11.15
N ALA A 9 16.41 63.82 -11.82
CA ALA A 9 16.76 63.44 -13.19
C ALA A 9 18.29 63.53 -13.29
N LEU A 10 18.97 62.41 -13.53
CA LEU A 10 20.30 62.45 -14.14
C LEU A 10 20.64 61.13 -14.84
N ALA A 11 20.52 61.23 -16.17
CA ALA A 11 21.41 60.75 -17.22
C ALA A 11 22.13 59.39 -17.05
N ALA A 12 21.75 58.49 -17.95
CA ALA A 12 22.53 57.35 -18.39
C ALA A 12 23.79 57.79 -19.17
N ALA A 13 24.88 57.07 -18.97
CA ALA A 13 25.88 56.79 -20.01
C ALA A 13 26.49 55.41 -19.75
N LEU A 14 26.44 54.59 -20.81
CA LEU A 14 26.89 53.21 -20.89
C LEU A 14 28.39 53.05 -20.65
N LEU A 15 28.77 51.97 -19.96
CA LEU A 15 29.91 51.14 -20.33
C LEU A 15 29.50 49.67 -20.23
N VAL A 16 29.63 48.98 -21.36
CA VAL A 16 29.38 47.57 -21.57
C VAL A 16 30.52 46.77 -20.95
N THR A 17 30.23 45.98 -19.92
CA THR A 17 30.98 44.77 -19.61
C THR A 17 29.97 43.63 -19.64
N GLY A 18 30.16 42.73 -20.61
CA GLY A 18 29.35 41.52 -20.74
C GLY A 18 29.52 40.67 -19.49
N ALA A 19 28.54 40.75 -18.60
CA ALA A 19 28.33 39.71 -17.59
C ALA A 19 27.91 38.46 -18.36
N GLY A 20 28.87 37.55 -18.55
CA GLY A 20 28.56 36.19 -18.92
C GLY A 20 27.50 35.68 -17.94
N GLN A 21 26.33 35.35 -18.48
CA GLN A 21 25.38 34.54 -17.75
C GLN A 21 26.13 33.29 -17.31
N ALA A 22 26.22 33.07 -16.00
CA ALA A 22 26.65 31.80 -15.47
C ALA A 22 25.67 30.75 -16.02
N TRP A 23 26.10 30.02 -17.04
CA TRP A 23 25.45 28.81 -17.48
C TRP A 23 25.69 27.76 -16.40
N ALA A 24 24.62 27.35 -15.72
CA ALA A 24 24.58 26.01 -15.15
C ALA A 24 24.00 25.11 -16.24
N ALA A 25 24.87 24.35 -16.91
CA ALA A 25 24.51 23.16 -17.67
C ALA A 25 24.77 21.93 -16.77
N PRO A 26 24.18 20.78 -17.09
CA PRO A 26 23.28 20.00 -16.24
C PRO A 26 24.00 19.19 -15.16
N PRO A 27 23.34 18.81 -14.05
CA PRO A 27 23.54 17.49 -13.50
C PRO A 27 22.49 16.54 -14.11
N ASP A 28 22.92 15.45 -14.74
CA ASP A 28 22.27 14.13 -14.68
C ASP A 28 23.36 13.08 -15.01
N PRO A 29 23.68 12.20 -14.04
CA PRO A 29 23.42 10.76 -14.17
C PRO A 29 22.64 10.28 -12.91
N VAL A 30 21.98 9.11 -12.87
CA VAL A 30 22.59 7.76 -12.88
C VAL A 30 21.51 6.67 -13.17
N PRO A 31 21.82 5.63 -13.98
CA PRO A 31 21.28 4.29 -13.72
C PRO A 31 22.40 3.39 -13.17
N GLY A 32 22.42 3.22 -11.85
CA GLY A 32 23.19 2.21 -11.12
C GLY A 32 22.22 1.39 -10.26
N ASP A 33 22.66 0.24 -9.71
CA ASP A 33 21.86 -0.70 -8.90
C ASP A 33 20.71 -1.41 -9.65
N GLY A 34 20.97 -1.82 -10.90
CA GLY A 34 20.06 -2.63 -11.71
C GLY A 34 18.97 -1.83 -12.43
N TRP A 35 19.02 -0.50 -12.36
CA TRP A 35 18.19 0.39 -13.17
C TRP A 35 18.77 0.57 -14.57
N SER A 36 17.94 0.59 -15.59
CA SER A 36 18.28 0.98 -16.95
C SER A 36 17.09 1.66 -17.61
N VAL A 37 17.37 2.46 -18.63
CA VAL A 37 16.37 2.92 -19.58
C VAL A 37 16.65 2.15 -20.86
N ALA A 38 15.67 1.40 -21.34
CA ALA A 38 15.80 0.63 -22.58
C ALA A 38 14.41 0.46 -23.21
N ASP A 39 14.34 0.48 -24.55
CA ASP A 39 13.10 0.24 -25.33
C ASP A 39 11.92 1.14 -24.89
N GLY A 40 12.15 2.40 -24.55
CA GLY A 40 11.08 3.29 -24.08
C GLY A 40 10.58 3.01 -22.66
N HIS A 41 11.26 2.17 -21.89
CA HIS A 41 10.87 1.81 -20.53
C HIS A 41 11.96 2.10 -19.50
N LEU A 42 11.54 2.63 -18.35
CA LEU A 42 12.32 2.61 -17.14
C LEU A 42 12.27 1.17 -16.64
N THR A 43 13.42 0.52 -16.66
CA THR A 43 13.57 -0.87 -16.30
C THR A 43 14.37 -0.98 -15.02
N TRP A 44 13.92 -1.83 -14.10
CA TRP A 44 14.74 -2.29 -13.00
C TRP A 44 14.86 -3.82 -13.06
N ARG A 45 16.08 -4.33 -12.98
CA ARG A 45 16.38 -5.75 -12.92
C ARG A 45 17.04 -6.09 -11.59
N SER A 46 16.36 -6.88 -10.78
CA SER A 46 16.90 -7.40 -9.54
C SER A 46 17.91 -8.54 -9.79
N ASP A 47 18.96 -8.57 -8.97
CA ASP A 47 19.93 -9.66 -8.85
C ASP A 47 19.30 -10.98 -8.36
N ARG A 48 18.13 -10.89 -7.71
CA ARG A 48 17.35 -12.01 -7.18
C ARG A 48 15.92 -12.00 -7.71
N ARG A 49 15.26 -13.15 -7.70
CA ARG A 49 13.83 -13.22 -8.00
C ARG A 49 13.04 -12.47 -6.92
N ILE A 50 12.11 -11.61 -7.33
CA ILE A 50 11.16 -10.92 -6.46
C ILE A 50 9.85 -11.73 -6.46
N PRO A 51 9.51 -12.42 -5.36
CA PRO A 51 8.34 -13.27 -5.35
C PRO A 51 7.03 -12.51 -5.57
N ILE A 52 6.05 -13.16 -6.20
CA ILE A 52 4.69 -12.62 -6.33
C ILE A 52 4.06 -12.56 -4.94
N GLY A 53 4.07 -11.37 -4.37
CA GLY A 53 3.39 -11.03 -3.12
C GLY A 53 2.14 -10.20 -3.33
N ASP A 54 1.60 -9.73 -2.24
CA ASP A 54 0.39 -8.96 -2.14
C ASP A 54 0.64 -7.46 -2.34
N ALA A 55 1.77 -6.97 -1.81
CA ALA A 55 2.29 -5.64 -2.11
C ALA A 55 2.56 -5.47 -3.61
N ALA A 56 2.05 -4.38 -4.19
CA ALA A 56 2.44 -4.00 -5.55
C ALA A 56 3.89 -3.52 -5.55
N VAL A 57 4.68 -3.94 -6.54
CA VAL A 57 5.94 -3.28 -6.86
C VAL A 57 5.60 -1.93 -7.48
N GLU A 58 6.27 -0.89 -7.02
CA GLU A 58 6.05 0.50 -7.39
C GLU A 58 7.40 1.17 -7.62
N PHE A 59 7.51 1.99 -8.66
CA PHE A 59 8.68 2.83 -8.92
C PHE A 59 8.42 4.23 -8.37
N TYR A 60 9.46 4.83 -7.80
CA TYR A 60 9.45 6.17 -7.21
C TYR A 60 10.65 6.98 -7.70
N ALA A 61 10.50 8.30 -7.77
CA ALA A 61 11.58 9.27 -7.85
C ALA A 61 11.50 10.17 -6.61
N GLY A 62 12.45 10.01 -5.68
CA GLY A 62 12.34 10.55 -4.32
C GLY A 62 11.08 10.04 -3.62
N ASP A 63 10.18 10.96 -3.25
CA ASP A 63 8.90 10.64 -2.60
C ASP A 63 7.70 10.57 -3.57
N ARG A 64 7.90 10.87 -4.86
CA ARG A 64 6.86 10.80 -5.88
C ARG A 64 6.81 9.39 -6.45
N ARG A 65 5.63 8.74 -6.43
CA ARG A 65 5.42 7.47 -7.12
C ARG A 65 5.33 7.73 -8.62
N LEU A 66 6.21 7.11 -9.40
CA LEU A 66 6.19 7.13 -10.87
C LEU A 66 5.09 6.21 -11.42
N GLY A 67 4.94 5.01 -10.83
CA GLY A 67 3.94 4.06 -11.30
C GLY A 67 4.15 2.64 -10.78
N ARG A 68 3.39 1.70 -11.32
CA ARG A 68 3.53 0.26 -11.04
C ARG A 68 4.11 -0.42 -12.28
N PRO A 69 5.38 -0.87 -12.25
CA PRO A 69 5.99 -1.52 -13.40
C PRO A 69 5.35 -2.87 -13.71
N GLN A 70 5.44 -3.27 -14.97
CA GLN A 70 5.15 -4.61 -15.44
C GLN A 70 6.31 -5.55 -15.09
N ALA A 71 6.02 -6.56 -14.27
CA ALA A 71 6.94 -7.67 -14.06
C ALA A 71 7.08 -8.53 -15.33
N ALA A 72 8.31 -8.80 -15.73
CA ALA A 72 8.65 -9.79 -16.74
C ALA A 72 8.45 -11.21 -16.20
N PRO A 73 8.31 -12.23 -17.08
CA PRO A 73 8.10 -13.62 -16.65
C PRO A 73 9.22 -14.21 -15.78
N ASP A 74 10.39 -13.59 -15.74
CA ASP A 74 11.52 -14.01 -14.91
C ASP A 74 11.40 -13.55 -13.45
N ASP A 75 10.37 -12.76 -13.11
CA ASP A 75 10.15 -12.15 -11.79
C ASP A 75 11.38 -11.39 -11.26
N ARG A 76 12.25 -10.93 -12.16
CA ARG A 76 13.47 -10.16 -11.84
C ARG A 76 13.44 -8.80 -12.52
N THR A 77 12.90 -8.75 -13.73
CA THR A 77 12.83 -7.51 -14.51
C THR A 77 11.45 -6.87 -14.37
N PHE A 78 11.43 -5.57 -14.11
CA PHE A 78 10.25 -4.74 -13.92
C PHE A 78 10.35 -3.54 -14.86
N ARG A 79 9.36 -3.32 -15.71
CA ARG A 79 9.37 -2.26 -16.74
C ARG A 79 8.21 -1.30 -16.55
N LEU A 80 8.50 -0.02 -16.42
CA LEU A 80 7.51 1.07 -16.42
C LEU A 80 7.74 1.89 -17.70
N PRO A 81 6.74 2.11 -18.56
CA PRO A 81 6.89 2.98 -19.72
C PRO A 81 7.40 4.38 -19.32
N LEU A 82 8.39 4.92 -20.05
CA LEU A 82 9.03 6.22 -19.77
C LEU A 82 8.16 7.42 -20.11
N GLU A 83 7.05 7.19 -20.80
CA GLU A 83 6.03 8.19 -21.13
C GLU A 83 5.59 9.01 -19.90
N HIS A 84 5.78 8.49 -18.67
CA HIS A 84 5.37 9.10 -17.40
C HIS A 84 6.55 9.55 -16.50
N ALA A 85 7.77 9.61 -17.04
CA ALA A 85 9.00 9.57 -16.27
C ALA A 85 9.88 10.83 -16.38
N ASP A 86 9.35 11.99 -15.97
CA ASP A 86 10.18 13.18 -15.76
C ASP A 86 10.92 13.16 -14.42
N GLY A 87 12.07 13.86 -14.33
CA GLY A 87 12.75 14.11 -13.06
C GLY A 87 13.21 12.83 -12.34
N LEU A 88 13.92 11.94 -13.06
CA LEU A 88 14.39 10.63 -12.60
C LEU A 88 15.58 10.70 -11.63
N ARG A 89 15.39 11.37 -10.50
CA ARG A 89 16.39 11.45 -9.43
C ARG A 89 15.95 10.62 -8.23
N ASP A 90 16.92 10.00 -7.57
CA ASP A 90 16.69 9.11 -6.42
C ASP A 90 15.62 8.06 -6.74
N LEU A 91 15.86 7.29 -7.81
CA LEU A 91 14.98 6.20 -8.21
C LEU A 91 14.92 5.12 -7.13
N GLN A 92 13.71 4.64 -6.84
CA GLN A 92 13.48 3.61 -5.82
C GLN A 92 12.43 2.61 -6.28
N VAL A 93 12.68 1.32 -6.04
CA VAL A 93 11.69 0.26 -6.20
C VAL A 93 11.12 -0.06 -4.84
N ARG A 94 9.83 0.14 -4.60
CA ARG A 94 9.20 -0.14 -3.30
C ARG A 94 8.11 -1.21 -3.44
N ALA A 95 7.93 -2.04 -2.42
CA ALA A 95 6.79 -2.96 -2.28
C ALA A 95 6.34 -3.00 -0.81
N GLY A 96 5.08 -2.66 -0.53
CA GLY A 96 4.56 -2.64 0.85
C GLY A 96 5.27 -1.61 1.72
N GLY A 97 5.74 -0.51 1.08
CA GLY A 97 6.63 0.49 1.64
C GLY A 97 8.11 0.07 1.68
N ARG A 98 8.47 -1.19 1.48
CA ARG A 98 9.87 -1.61 1.51
C ARG A 98 10.55 -1.35 0.16
N ARG A 99 11.48 -0.41 0.10
CA ARG A 99 12.55 -0.34 -0.92
C ARG A 99 13.25 -1.69 -1.16
N LEU A 100 13.36 -2.10 -2.42
CA LEU A 100 13.87 -3.41 -2.88
C LEU A 100 15.21 -3.30 -3.59
N ASP A 101 15.54 -2.12 -4.13
CA ASP A 101 16.68 -1.82 -4.99
C ASP A 101 17.88 -1.19 -4.26
N ALA A 102 17.77 -0.96 -2.96
CA ALA A 102 18.90 -0.46 -2.18
C ALA A 102 18.94 -1.08 -0.79
N THR A 103 20.16 -1.24 -0.29
CA THR A 103 20.38 -1.51 1.14
C THR A 103 20.00 -0.24 1.93
N PRO A 104 19.23 -0.33 3.03
CA PRO A 104 19.02 0.80 3.93
C PRO A 104 20.32 1.53 4.24
N PRO A 105 20.43 2.85 4.03
CA PRO A 105 21.54 3.59 4.58
C PRO A 105 21.54 3.41 6.11
N PRO A 106 22.70 3.24 6.75
CA PRO A 106 22.78 3.17 8.20
C PRO A 106 22.23 4.49 8.76
N SER A 107 21.03 4.43 9.35
CA SER A 107 20.27 5.59 9.81
C SER A 107 21.15 6.62 10.54
N ALA A 108 21.07 7.90 10.14
CA ALA A 108 21.86 9.00 10.72
C ALA A 108 21.58 9.23 12.22
N ARG A 109 20.52 8.62 12.75
CA ARG A 109 20.30 8.44 14.19
C ARG A 109 20.58 6.99 14.60
N ARG A 110 21.86 6.61 14.68
CA ARG A 110 22.31 5.53 15.58
C ARG A 110 21.98 5.93 17.03
N ARG A 111 20.71 5.85 17.45
CA ARG A 111 20.45 5.41 18.83
C ARG A 111 21.04 4.01 18.88
N ALA A 112 21.97 3.78 19.81
CA ALA A 112 22.65 2.49 19.96
C ALA A 112 21.67 1.35 19.72
N ALA A 113 22.00 0.42 18.82
CA ALA A 113 21.18 -0.74 18.50
C ALA A 113 20.80 -1.40 19.83
N THR A 114 19.59 -1.11 20.28
CA THR A 114 19.12 -1.57 21.58
C THR A 114 18.72 -3.00 21.31
N ALA A 115 19.29 -3.95 22.05
CA ALA A 115 18.91 -5.35 21.93
C ALA A 115 17.37 -5.43 21.96
N PRO A 116 16.73 -6.26 21.11
CA PRO A 116 15.29 -6.33 21.09
C PRO A 116 14.75 -6.58 22.49
N ALA A 117 13.66 -5.88 22.84
CA ALA A 117 13.04 -6.14 24.13
C ALA A 117 12.61 -7.61 24.20
N PRO A 118 12.67 -8.21 25.40
CA PRO A 118 12.05 -9.50 25.63
C PRO A 118 10.58 -9.46 25.18
N GLN A 119 10.08 -10.59 24.70
CA GLN A 119 8.64 -10.69 24.41
C GLN A 119 7.82 -10.26 25.64
N PRO A 120 6.69 -9.56 25.44
CA PRO A 120 5.81 -9.19 26.53
C PRO A 120 5.44 -10.40 27.39
N GLN A 121 5.25 -10.18 28.68
CA GLN A 121 4.76 -11.24 29.57
C GLN A 121 3.39 -11.75 29.09
N PRO A 122 3.09 -13.06 29.27
CA PRO A 122 1.78 -13.59 28.90
C PRO A 122 0.68 -12.85 29.66
N LEU A 123 -0.31 -12.34 28.92
CA LEU A 123 -1.50 -11.72 29.49
C LEU A 123 -2.33 -12.76 30.29
N PRO A 124 -3.22 -12.31 31.19
CA PRO A 124 -4.18 -13.20 31.84
C PRO A 124 -5.05 -13.94 30.81
N PRO A 125 -5.37 -15.23 31.02
CA PRO A 125 -6.21 -15.96 30.09
C PRO A 125 -7.67 -15.46 30.15
N ASN A 126 -8.31 -15.32 28.98
CA ASN A 126 -9.75 -15.10 28.91
C ASN A 126 -10.50 -16.34 29.42
N LYS A 127 -11.70 -16.12 29.99
CA LYS A 127 -12.53 -17.21 30.53
C LYS A 127 -13.01 -18.19 29.46
N VAL A 128 -13.27 -17.69 28.26
CA VAL A 128 -13.70 -18.50 27.11
C VAL A 128 -12.55 -18.59 26.12
N ASP A 129 -12.14 -19.81 25.83
CA ASP A 129 -11.13 -20.09 24.82
C ASP A 129 -11.81 -20.48 23.49
N PRO A 130 -11.69 -19.65 22.44
CA PRO A 130 -12.28 -19.93 21.14
C PRO A 130 -11.50 -20.98 20.32
N GLY A 131 -10.27 -21.35 20.69
CA GLY A 131 -9.49 -22.37 19.99
C GLY A 131 -9.88 -23.82 20.34
N VAL A 132 -10.76 -24.01 21.32
CA VAL A 132 -11.23 -25.34 21.73
C VAL A 132 -12.22 -25.89 20.69
N LYS A 133 -12.00 -27.13 20.24
CA LYS A 133 -12.90 -27.84 19.34
C LYS A 133 -14.31 -27.96 19.93
N GLY A 134 -15.32 -27.80 19.09
CA GLY A 134 -16.71 -28.02 19.48
C GLY A 134 -17.11 -29.49 19.44
N PRO A 135 -18.39 -29.79 19.74
CA PRO A 135 -18.86 -31.17 19.90
C PRO A 135 -19.10 -31.91 18.58
N TYR A 136 -19.07 -31.23 17.43
CA TYR A 136 -19.42 -31.85 16.15
C TYR A 136 -18.20 -32.50 15.49
N ARG A 137 -18.38 -33.70 14.95
CA ARG A 137 -17.48 -34.24 13.91
C ARG A 137 -17.68 -33.41 12.62
N THR A 138 -16.68 -33.40 11.76
CA THR A 138 -16.72 -32.63 10.50
C THR A 138 -16.93 -33.54 9.28
N VAL A 139 -17.45 -32.96 8.20
CA VAL A 139 -17.43 -33.47 6.83
C VAL A 139 -16.75 -32.44 5.94
N SER A 140 -16.00 -32.91 4.94
CA SER A 140 -15.26 -32.06 4.02
C SER A 140 -15.48 -32.50 2.58
N GLY A 141 -15.37 -31.56 1.65
CA GLY A 141 -15.42 -31.82 0.21
C GLY A 141 -15.34 -30.53 -0.57
N GLU A 142 -15.30 -30.63 -1.90
CA GLU A 142 -15.14 -29.48 -2.79
C GLU A 142 -16.31 -29.33 -3.74
N TYR A 143 -16.45 -28.14 -4.32
CA TYR A 143 -17.26 -27.92 -5.49
C TYR A 143 -16.50 -27.07 -6.50
N ALA A 144 -16.84 -27.28 -7.77
CA ALA A 144 -16.48 -26.42 -8.89
C ALA A 144 -17.74 -26.16 -9.70
N LEU A 145 -17.96 -24.90 -10.09
CA LEU A 145 -19.03 -24.46 -10.96
C LEU A 145 -18.41 -23.88 -12.25
N ALA A 146 -19.26 -23.55 -13.22
CA ALA A 146 -18.82 -22.80 -14.39
C ALA A 146 -18.13 -21.49 -13.95
N GLY A 147 -16.99 -21.19 -14.57
CA GLY A 147 -16.29 -19.92 -14.36
C GLY A 147 -17.13 -18.72 -14.76
N VAL A 148 -16.77 -17.55 -14.24
CA VAL A 148 -17.54 -16.31 -14.43
C VAL A 148 -16.66 -15.22 -15.02
N LYS A 149 -17.19 -14.51 -16.02
CA LYS A 149 -16.58 -13.29 -16.54
C LYS A 149 -16.90 -12.15 -15.58
N LEU A 150 -15.87 -11.48 -15.08
CA LEU A 150 -16.01 -10.27 -14.27
C LEU A 150 -15.70 -9.04 -15.13
N PRO A 151 -16.22 -7.85 -14.77
CA PRO A 151 -15.78 -6.57 -15.35
C PRO A 151 -14.25 -6.45 -15.28
N ASP A 152 -13.64 -5.79 -16.26
CA ASP A 152 -12.20 -5.46 -16.37
C ASP A 152 -11.23 -6.66 -16.52
N PHE A 153 -11.75 -7.89 -16.42
CA PHE A 153 -10.92 -9.11 -16.42
C PHE A 153 -11.10 -9.87 -17.75
N PRO A 154 -10.09 -9.93 -18.64
CA PRO A 154 -10.23 -10.51 -19.98
C PRO A 154 -10.63 -11.99 -19.96
N GLN A 155 -10.12 -12.77 -19.01
CA GLN A 155 -10.39 -14.20 -18.88
C GLN A 155 -11.37 -14.46 -17.72
N PRO A 156 -12.28 -15.45 -17.85
CA PRO A 156 -13.15 -15.87 -16.77
C PRO A 156 -12.35 -16.33 -15.53
N VAL A 157 -12.87 -16.03 -14.35
CA VAL A 157 -12.32 -16.49 -13.07
C VAL A 157 -13.05 -17.75 -12.60
N GLU A 158 -12.36 -18.58 -11.82
CA GLU A 158 -12.90 -19.83 -11.32
C GLU A 158 -13.98 -19.63 -10.25
N MET A 159 -14.98 -20.53 -10.23
CA MET A 159 -16.00 -20.61 -9.17
C MET A 159 -15.85 -21.93 -8.42
N ARG A 160 -14.85 -22.02 -7.55
CA ARG A 160 -14.55 -23.24 -6.79
C ARG A 160 -14.32 -22.95 -5.31
N GLY A 161 -14.55 -23.96 -4.46
CA GLY A 161 -14.19 -23.84 -3.06
C GLY A 161 -14.21 -25.15 -2.30
N VAL A 162 -13.45 -25.17 -1.20
CA VAL A 162 -13.39 -26.26 -0.23
C VAL A 162 -14.32 -25.97 0.93
N VAL A 163 -15.18 -26.94 1.24
CA VAL A 163 -16.22 -26.83 2.26
C VAL A 163 -15.87 -27.77 3.40
N VAL A 164 -15.93 -27.26 4.63
CA VAL A 164 -15.89 -28.07 5.85
C VAL A 164 -17.10 -27.69 6.69
N ALA A 165 -17.91 -28.67 7.08
CA ALA A 165 -19.17 -28.46 7.78
C ALA A 165 -19.35 -29.44 8.95
N PRO A 166 -20.15 -29.08 9.97
CA PRO A 166 -20.51 -30.00 11.04
C PRO A 166 -21.38 -31.15 10.51
N ARG A 167 -21.02 -32.38 10.86
CA ARG A 167 -21.83 -33.57 10.57
C ARG A 167 -23.01 -33.62 11.53
N GLY A 168 -24.23 -33.71 10.99
CA GLY A 168 -25.44 -33.95 11.77
C GLY A 168 -25.86 -32.83 12.72
N ALA A 169 -25.32 -31.61 12.58
CA ALA A 169 -25.78 -30.49 13.41
C ALA A 169 -27.22 -30.10 13.04
N PRO A 170 -28.12 -29.94 14.03
CA PRO A 170 -29.51 -29.57 13.77
C PRO A 170 -29.65 -28.12 13.36
N GLY A 171 -30.74 -27.82 12.64
CA GLY A 171 -31.13 -26.47 12.25
C GLY A 171 -30.25 -25.84 11.16
N LYS A 172 -30.51 -24.57 10.87
CA LYS A 172 -29.63 -23.77 10.00
C LYS A 172 -28.39 -23.35 10.79
N ARG A 173 -27.22 -23.33 10.14
CA ARG A 173 -25.93 -23.02 10.77
C ARG A 173 -25.31 -21.76 10.15
N PRO A 174 -24.69 -20.88 10.96
CA PRO A 174 -23.95 -19.73 10.43
C PRO A 174 -22.89 -20.19 9.42
N ILE A 175 -22.60 -19.35 8.43
CA ILE A 175 -21.60 -19.64 7.39
C ILE A 175 -20.42 -18.67 7.52
N ALA A 176 -19.21 -19.21 7.40
CA ALA A 176 -17.97 -18.45 7.31
C ALA A 176 -17.35 -18.69 5.92
N LEU A 177 -17.23 -17.63 5.12
CA LEU A 177 -16.58 -17.67 3.81
C LEU A 177 -15.17 -17.10 3.92
N PHE A 178 -14.19 -17.83 3.39
CA PHE A 178 -12.77 -17.50 3.42
C PHE A 178 -12.32 -17.17 2.00
N LEU A 179 -11.50 -16.12 1.86
CA LEU A 179 -10.90 -15.69 0.60
C LEU A 179 -9.39 -15.53 0.81
N HIS A 180 -8.58 -16.28 0.07
CA HIS A 180 -7.13 -16.12 0.11
C HIS A 180 -6.69 -14.84 -0.62
N GLY A 181 -5.47 -14.39 -0.32
CA GLY A 181 -4.83 -13.21 -0.92
C GLY A 181 -4.14 -13.50 -2.26
N ARG A 182 -3.34 -12.55 -2.72
CA ARG A 182 -2.52 -12.69 -3.91
C ARG A 182 -1.28 -13.50 -3.61
N HIS A 183 -1.02 -14.44 -4.49
CA HIS A 183 0.15 -15.30 -4.51
C HIS A 183 0.22 -15.90 -5.93
N TYR A 184 1.28 -16.64 -6.24
CA TYR A 184 1.38 -17.41 -7.48
C TYR A 184 0.09 -18.19 -7.82
N THR A 185 -0.26 -18.21 -9.10
CA THR A 185 -1.51 -18.78 -9.59
C THR A 185 -1.35 -20.19 -10.10
N CYS A 186 -0.20 -20.51 -10.70
CA CYS A 186 0.06 -21.75 -11.40
C CYS A 186 1.46 -22.31 -11.07
N PHE A 187 1.59 -23.63 -11.03
CA PHE A 187 2.86 -24.31 -10.72
C PHE A 187 2.94 -25.69 -11.41
N ASN A 188 4.13 -26.30 -11.43
CA ASN A 188 4.34 -27.69 -11.83
C ASN A 188 5.28 -28.43 -10.86
N GLY A 189 4.72 -29.26 -9.98
CA GLY A 189 5.52 -30.06 -9.05
C GLY A 189 6.40 -29.19 -8.13
N ALA A 190 7.67 -29.57 -7.97
CA ALA A 190 8.66 -28.83 -7.18
C ALA A 190 9.55 -27.91 -8.03
N ASP A 191 9.23 -27.72 -9.30
CA ASP A 191 9.98 -26.87 -10.21
C ASP A 191 9.69 -25.39 -9.89
N GLU A 192 10.68 -24.71 -9.29
CA GLU A 192 10.57 -23.31 -8.87
C GLU A 192 10.47 -22.33 -10.04
N ASP A 193 11.00 -22.72 -11.21
CA ASP A 193 10.96 -21.95 -12.46
C ASP A 193 9.60 -22.09 -13.17
N ALA A 194 8.83 -23.14 -12.85
CA ALA A 194 7.49 -23.36 -13.38
C ALA A 194 6.37 -22.67 -12.56
N VAL A 195 6.73 -21.90 -11.52
CA VAL A 195 5.77 -21.13 -10.71
C VAL A 195 5.53 -19.77 -11.35
N THR A 196 4.27 -19.48 -11.70
CA THR A 196 3.90 -18.28 -12.47
C THR A 196 2.66 -17.58 -11.91
N GLY A 197 2.49 -16.31 -12.30
CA GLY A 197 1.27 -15.53 -12.10
C GLY A 197 0.27 -15.63 -13.27
N ASP A 198 0.45 -16.55 -14.22
CA ASP A 198 -0.39 -16.65 -15.40
C ASP A 198 -1.85 -17.02 -15.07
N TRP A 199 -2.80 -16.55 -15.88
CA TRP A 199 -4.15 -17.08 -15.86
C TRP A 199 -4.83 -17.01 -17.25
N PRO A 200 -5.46 -18.11 -17.72
CA PRO A 200 -5.44 -19.47 -17.17
C PRO A 200 -4.04 -20.09 -17.12
N CYS A 201 -3.87 -21.17 -16.34
CA CYS A 201 -2.60 -21.88 -16.31
C CYS A 201 -2.22 -22.44 -17.69
N ARG A 202 -0.95 -22.22 -18.08
CA ARG A 202 -0.38 -22.77 -19.31
C ARG A 202 -0.38 -24.30 -19.29
N LYS A 203 -0.30 -24.91 -20.47
CA LYS A 203 -0.18 -26.37 -20.58
C LYS A 203 1.06 -26.84 -19.80
N GLY A 204 0.88 -27.85 -18.95
CA GLY A 204 1.94 -28.39 -18.10
C GLY A 204 1.99 -27.79 -16.69
N THR A 205 1.25 -26.70 -16.41
CA THR A 205 1.07 -26.17 -15.06
C THR A 205 -0.36 -26.36 -14.58
N VAL A 206 -0.55 -26.36 -13.26
CA VAL A 206 -1.85 -26.49 -12.60
C VAL A 206 -2.06 -25.38 -11.58
N PRO A 207 -3.32 -25.02 -11.25
CA PRO A 207 -3.57 -23.95 -10.29
C PRO A 207 -3.03 -24.26 -8.89
N VAL A 208 -2.34 -23.31 -8.26
CA VAL A 208 -1.91 -23.38 -6.87
C VAL A 208 -3.16 -23.48 -5.97
N PRO A 209 -3.27 -24.47 -5.07
CA PRO A 209 -4.51 -24.70 -4.33
C PRO A 209 -4.66 -23.79 -3.11
N SER A 210 -4.33 -22.50 -3.19
CA SER A 210 -4.25 -21.56 -2.05
C SER A 210 -5.50 -21.50 -1.16
N HIS A 211 -6.69 -21.76 -1.72
CA HIS A 211 -7.94 -21.86 -0.97
C HIS A 211 -7.98 -23.03 0.03
N ARG A 212 -7.13 -24.06 -0.09
CA ARG A 212 -7.00 -25.17 0.88
C ARG A 212 -6.17 -24.81 2.11
N GLY A 213 -5.47 -23.68 2.07
CA GLY A 213 -4.55 -23.21 3.11
C GLY A 213 -5.09 -23.02 4.53
N TYR A 214 -6.42 -23.02 4.68
CA TYR A 214 -7.10 -22.70 5.94
C TYR A 214 -7.83 -23.90 6.55
N LEU A 215 -7.56 -25.13 6.08
CA LEU A 215 -8.27 -26.32 6.50
C LEU A 215 -8.27 -26.52 8.02
N GLN A 216 -7.20 -26.19 8.75
CA GLN A 216 -7.18 -26.28 10.21
C GLN A 216 -8.20 -25.34 10.87
N ALA A 217 -8.31 -24.09 10.39
CA ALA A 217 -9.28 -23.13 10.90
C ALA A 217 -10.71 -23.52 10.50
N GLN A 218 -10.90 -24.00 9.27
CA GLN A 218 -12.17 -24.51 8.79
C GLN A 218 -12.68 -25.69 9.64
N GLN A 219 -11.80 -26.64 9.97
CA GLN A 219 -12.12 -27.79 10.83
C GLN A 219 -12.48 -27.35 12.26
N LEU A 220 -11.75 -26.39 12.83
CA LEU A 220 -12.07 -25.83 14.14
C LEU A 220 -13.47 -25.21 14.14
N LEU A 221 -13.76 -24.30 13.21
CA LEU A 221 -15.07 -23.65 13.10
C LEU A 221 -16.19 -24.67 12.81
N ALA A 222 -15.95 -25.63 11.93
CA ALA A 222 -16.92 -26.69 11.64
C ALA A 222 -17.21 -27.56 12.86
N SER A 223 -16.21 -27.89 13.68
CA SER A 223 -16.43 -28.62 14.93
C SER A 223 -17.28 -27.82 15.94
N GLN A 224 -17.19 -26.49 15.90
CA GLN A 224 -18.01 -25.55 16.67
C GLN A 224 -19.39 -25.29 16.04
N GLY A 225 -19.63 -25.88 14.87
CA GLY A 225 -20.90 -25.90 14.18
C GLY A 225 -21.14 -24.73 13.22
N TYR A 226 -20.09 -24.16 12.65
CA TYR A 226 -20.17 -23.24 11.51
C TYR A 226 -20.04 -24.03 10.20
N ILE A 227 -20.76 -23.65 9.16
CA ILE A 227 -20.41 -24.10 7.81
C ILE A 227 -19.27 -23.22 7.33
N THR A 228 -18.19 -23.80 6.81
CA THR A 228 -17.07 -23.03 6.27
C THR A 228 -16.91 -23.31 4.79
N VAL A 229 -16.57 -22.28 4.03
CA VAL A 229 -16.26 -22.39 2.60
C VAL A 229 -15.08 -21.49 2.29
N SER A 230 -13.99 -22.06 1.80
CA SER A 230 -12.82 -21.31 1.35
C SER A 230 -12.76 -21.35 -0.17
N ILE A 231 -12.82 -20.17 -0.80
CA ILE A 231 -12.94 -20.04 -2.26
C ILE A 231 -11.61 -19.66 -2.91
N SER A 232 -11.42 -20.11 -4.15
CA SER A 232 -10.23 -19.80 -4.95
C SER A 232 -10.41 -18.46 -5.67
N ALA A 233 -9.33 -17.70 -5.80
CA ALA A 233 -9.26 -16.41 -6.47
C ALA A 233 -7.99 -16.27 -7.32
N ASN A 234 -7.40 -17.37 -7.79
CA ASN A 234 -6.23 -17.36 -8.66
C ASN A 234 -6.53 -16.66 -9.99
N GLY A 235 -7.74 -16.81 -10.52
CA GLY A 235 -8.16 -16.09 -11.72
C GLY A 235 -8.28 -14.59 -11.54
N VAL A 236 -8.51 -14.14 -10.30
CA VAL A 236 -8.34 -12.72 -9.98
C VAL A 236 -6.86 -12.38 -9.89
N ASN A 237 -6.06 -13.14 -9.10
CA ASN A 237 -4.63 -12.89 -8.93
C ASN A 237 -3.85 -12.75 -10.26
N GLY A 238 -4.14 -13.60 -11.25
CA GLY A 238 -3.40 -13.61 -12.52
C GLY A 238 -3.79 -12.50 -13.50
N GLN A 239 -4.73 -11.65 -13.11
CA GLN A 239 -5.26 -10.56 -13.93
C GLN A 239 -5.40 -9.24 -13.16
N ASP A 240 -5.14 -9.23 -11.85
CA ASP A 240 -5.41 -8.09 -10.97
C ASP A 240 -4.52 -6.87 -11.18
N ARG A 241 -3.47 -7.01 -12.01
CA ARG A 241 -2.68 -5.89 -12.53
C ARG A 241 -3.46 -4.97 -13.47
N ASN A 242 -4.54 -5.47 -14.08
CA ASN A 242 -5.38 -4.69 -15.00
C ASN A 242 -6.41 -3.81 -14.26
N ALA A 243 -6.39 -3.80 -12.93
CA ALA A 243 -7.35 -3.07 -12.11
C ALA A 243 -6.60 -2.19 -11.09
N ASP A 244 -6.91 -0.90 -11.07
CA ASP A 244 -6.26 0.07 -10.17
C ASP A 244 -6.38 -0.30 -8.69
N ASP A 245 -7.52 -0.92 -8.32
CA ASP A 245 -7.83 -1.38 -6.97
C ASP A 245 -7.21 -2.74 -6.59
N GLY A 246 -6.32 -3.28 -7.43
CA GLY A 246 -5.66 -4.57 -7.20
C GLY A 246 -6.63 -5.76 -7.19
N GLY A 247 -7.78 -5.63 -7.85
CA GLY A 247 -8.82 -6.66 -7.98
C GLY A 247 -9.80 -6.72 -6.80
N ALA A 248 -9.87 -5.68 -5.95
CA ALA A 248 -10.78 -5.68 -4.80
C ALA A 248 -12.26 -5.76 -5.21
N GLN A 249 -12.67 -5.05 -6.27
CA GLN A 249 -14.03 -5.09 -6.82
C GLN A 249 -14.34 -6.46 -7.46
N ALA A 250 -13.36 -7.07 -8.15
CA ALA A 250 -13.49 -8.42 -8.70
C ALA A 250 -13.64 -9.47 -7.59
N ARG A 251 -12.84 -9.40 -6.52
CA ARG A 251 -12.95 -10.24 -5.33
C ARG A 251 -14.29 -10.08 -4.63
N SER A 252 -14.78 -8.84 -4.50
CA SER A 252 -16.11 -8.55 -3.96
C SER A 252 -17.21 -9.26 -4.75
N SER A 253 -17.17 -9.11 -6.07
CA SER A 253 -18.11 -9.75 -7.00
C SER A 253 -18.08 -11.28 -6.85
N LEU A 254 -16.88 -11.87 -6.81
CA LEU A 254 -16.68 -13.30 -6.62
C LEU A 254 -17.28 -13.80 -5.30
N VAL A 255 -16.97 -13.14 -4.18
CA VAL A 255 -17.56 -13.48 -2.86
C VAL A 255 -19.09 -13.42 -2.90
N ARG A 256 -19.67 -12.37 -3.49
CA ARG A 256 -21.13 -12.17 -3.57
C ARG A 256 -21.79 -13.21 -4.49
N LEU A 257 -21.14 -13.62 -5.57
CA LEU A 257 -21.58 -14.72 -6.45
C LEU A 257 -21.60 -16.06 -5.70
N HIS A 258 -20.57 -16.36 -4.91
CA HIS A 258 -20.56 -17.56 -4.07
C HIS A 258 -21.65 -17.52 -2.99
N LEU A 259 -21.84 -16.39 -2.29
CA LEU A 259 -22.93 -16.23 -1.32
C LEU A 259 -24.31 -16.38 -1.95
N ALA A 260 -24.49 -15.92 -3.19
CA ALA A 260 -25.73 -16.12 -3.93
C ALA A 260 -26.02 -17.60 -4.20
N ARG A 261 -25.01 -18.39 -4.60
CA ARG A 261 -25.14 -19.86 -4.73
C ARG A 261 -25.48 -20.53 -3.41
N TRP A 262 -24.83 -20.13 -2.32
CA TRP A 262 -25.15 -20.64 -0.98
C TRP A 262 -26.58 -20.27 -0.53
N ALA A 263 -27.06 -19.07 -0.87
CA ALA A 263 -28.44 -18.67 -0.61
C ALA A 263 -29.44 -19.56 -1.39
N ASP A 264 -29.14 -19.91 -2.64
CA ASP A 264 -29.96 -20.85 -3.43
C ASP A 264 -29.95 -22.26 -2.84
N TRP A 265 -28.77 -22.78 -2.50
CA TRP A 265 -28.60 -24.11 -1.90
C TRP A 265 -29.15 -24.23 -0.48
N ALA A 266 -29.28 -23.12 0.24
CA ALA A 266 -29.97 -23.07 1.52
C ALA A 266 -31.49 -23.17 1.37
N GLY A 267 -32.03 -22.85 0.19
CA GLY A 267 -33.46 -22.83 -0.15
C GLY A 267 -33.87 -23.94 -1.12
N ALA A 268 -34.52 -23.52 -2.22
CA ALA A 268 -35.10 -24.40 -3.24
C ALA A 268 -34.05 -25.09 -4.13
N GLY A 269 -32.88 -24.47 -4.33
CA GLY A 269 -31.81 -25.01 -5.18
C GLY A 269 -31.02 -26.17 -4.55
N ARG A 270 -31.39 -26.61 -3.34
CA ARG A 270 -30.62 -27.61 -2.59
C ARG A 270 -30.52 -28.97 -3.28
N ALA A 271 -31.57 -29.39 -3.99
CA ALA A 271 -31.59 -30.70 -4.65
C ALA A 271 -30.49 -30.83 -5.73
N GLY A 272 -30.19 -29.73 -6.44
CA GLY A 272 -29.12 -29.65 -7.43
C GLY A 272 -27.77 -29.17 -6.89
N ALA A 273 -27.63 -29.03 -5.56
CA ALA A 273 -26.37 -28.57 -4.97
C ALA A 273 -25.26 -29.64 -5.04
N PRO A 274 -23.98 -29.23 -5.03
CA PRO A 274 -22.85 -30.16 -4.92
C PRO A 274 -23.00 -31.13 -3.74
N ALA A 275 -22.44 -32.34 -3.87
CA ALA A 275 -22.61 -33.41 -2.88
C ALA A 275 -22.22 -32.96 -1.46
N ILE A 276 -21.11 -32.23 -1.31
CA ILE A 276 -20.68 -31.70 -0.02
C ILE A 276 -21.71 -30.75 0.60
N VAL A 277 -22.33 -29.89 -0.20
CA VAL A 277 -23.37 -28.93 0.25
C VAL A 277 -24.66 -29.65 0.66
N ARG A 278 -25.03 -30.73 -0.05
CA ARG A 278 -26.18 -31.57 0.31
C ARG A 278 -25.95 -32.33 1.62
N SER A 279 -24.71 -32.74 1.90
CA SER A 279 -24.32 -33.44 3.12
C SER A 279 -24.14 -32.52 4.36
N ALA A 280 -23.86 -31.24 4.14
CA ALA A 280 -23.78 -30.23 5.18
C ALA A 280 -25.19 -29.80 5.67
N PRO A 281 -25.36 -29.28 6.89
CA PRO A 281 -26.60 -28.61 7.30
C PRO A 281 -26.96 -27.44 6.38
N ARG A 282 -28.19 -26.93 6.47
CA ARG A 282 -28.58 -25.73 5.71
C ARG A 282 -27.83 -24.51 6.26
N ALA A 283 -27.34 -23.65 5.36
CA ALA A 283 -26.70 -22.39 5.76
C ALA A 283 -27.72 -21.35 6.22
N ASP A 284 -27.37 -20.60 7.27
CA ASP A 284 -28.06 -19.40 7.73
C ASP A 284 -27.37 -18.16 7.17
N LEU A 285 -27.88 -17.66 6.04
CA LEU A 285 -27.33 -16.49 5.36
C LEU A 285 -27.60 -15.18 6.13
N SER A 286 -28.37 -15.18 7.21
CA SER A 286 -28.49 -14.01 8.10
C SER A 286 -27.31 -13.86 9.08
N ARG A 287 -26.41 -14.85 9.09
CA ARG A 287 -25.24 -14.95 9.97
C ARG A 287 -23.99 -15.34 9.17
N VAL A 288 -23.57 -14.45 8.27
CA VAL A 288 -22.34 -14.62 7.47
C VAL A 288 -21.16 -13.97 8.19
N LEU A 289 -20.08 -14.72 8.39
CA LEU A 289 -18.73 -14.18 8.65
C LEU A 289 -17.96 -14.21 7.33
N LEU A 290 -17.23 -13.14 7.01
CA LEU A 290 -16.21 -13.21 5.97
C LEU A 290 -14.82 -13.18 6.61
N MET A 291 -13.92 -14.00 6.09
CA MET A 291 -12.51 -13.99 6.41
C MET A 291 -11.72 -13.74 5.13
N GLY A 292 -10.74 -12.85 5.17
CA GLY A 292 -9.88 -12.58 4.03
C GLY A 292 -8.43 -12.41 4.46
N HIS A 293 -7.50 -12.95 3.66
CA HIS A 293 -6.05 -12.79 3.84
C HIS A 293 -5.51 -11.83 2.79
N SER A 294 -4.65 -10.87 3.17
CA SER A 294 -3.96 -10.00 2.22
C SER A 294 -4.95 -9.22 1.32
N ARG A 295 -4.85 -9.24 -0.01
CA ARG A 295 -5.85 -8.67 -0.96
C ARG A 295 -7.21 -9.31 -0.83
N GLY A 296 -7.28 -10.55 -0.36
CA GLY A 296 -8.52 -11.21 0.03
C GLY A 296 -9.20 -10.51 1.20
N GLY A 297 -8.43 -9.93 2.13
CA GLY A 297 -8.92 -9.08 3.23
C GLY A 297 -9.62 -7.82 2.73
N GLU A 298 -8.99 -7.09 1.82
CA GLU A 298 -9.61 -5.93 1.15
C GLU A 298 -10.87 -6.36 0.38
N GLY A 299 -10.77 -7.45 -0.39
CA GLY A 299 -11.88 -8.01 -1.16
C GLY A 299 -13.11 -8.37 -0.33
N VAL A 300 -12.95 -8.99 0.85
CA VAL A 300 -14.10 -9.28 1.73
C VAL A 300 -14.67 -8.04 2.42
N SER A 301 -13.84 -7.04 2.72
CA SER A 301 -14.32 -5.74 3.18
C SER A 301 -15.13 -5.03 2.09
N ARG A 302 -14.65 -5.04 0.84
CA ARG A 302 -15.39 -4.55 -0.33
C ARG A 302 -16.71 -5.31 -0.52
N ALA A 303 -16.71 -6.64 -0.39
CA ALA A 303 -17.93 -7.46 -0.45
C ALA A 303 -18.97 -7.05 0.60
N ALA A 304 -18.52 -6.70 1.81
CA ALA A 304 -19.38 -6.20 2.87
C ALA A 304 -19.94 -4.82 2.58
N MET A 305 -19.13 -3.91 2.05
CA MET A 305 -19.58 -2.61 1.56
C MET A 305 -20.61 -2.78 0.42
N ASP A 306 -20.29 -3.54 -0.63
CA ASP A 306 -21.14 -3.72 -1.82
C ASP A 306 -22.45 -4.48 -1.53
N SER A 307 -22.50 -5.23 -0.43
CA SER A 307 -23.72 -5.84 0.07
C SER A 307 -24.67 -4.83 0.72
N LEU A 308 -24.16 -3.71 1.22
CA LEU A 308 -24.92 -2.62 1.84
C LEU A 308 -25.20 -1.47 0.87
N THR A 309 -24.20 -1.14 0.05
CA THR A 309 -24.15 -0.02 -0.90
C THR A 309 -23.59 -0.52 -2.23
N PRO A 310 -24.44 -1.10 -3.11
CA PRO A 310 -23.98 -1.72 -4.35
C PRO A 310 -23.20 -0.76 -5.26
N PRO A 311 -22.17 -1.26 -5.96
CA PRO A 311 -21.42 -0.50 -6.96
C PRO A 311 -22.29 -0.14 -8.18
N PRO A 312 -21.80 0.76 -9.05
CA PRO A 312 -22.33 0.94 -10.39
C PRO A 312 -22.41 -0.39 -11.15
N ALA A 313 -23.51 -0.61 -11.89
CA ALA A 313 -23.74 -1.89 -12.57
C ALA A 313 -22.63 -2.29 -13.56
N ALA A 314 -21.95 -1.32 -14.18
CA ALA A 314 -20.84 -1.59 -15.09
C ALA A 314 -19.61 -2.18 -14.38
N GLN A 315 -19.45 -1.91 -13.09
CA GLN A 315 -18.33 -2.35 -12.26
C GLN A 315 -18.67 -3.59 -11.40
N ASP A 316 -19.94 -4.02 -11.36
CA ASP A 316 -20.38 -5.13 -10.51
C ASP A 316 -20.43 -6.44 -11.31
N GLY A 317 -19.72 -7.48 -10.86
CA GLY A 317 -19.95 -8.84 -11.39
C GLY A 317 -21.19 -9.52 -10.80
N TYR A 318 -21.81 -8.95 -9.76
CA TYR A 318 -23.01 -9.49 -9.12
C TYR A 318 -24.23 -8.55 -9.23
N HIS A 319 -25.21 -8.93 -10.05
CA HIS A 319 -26.42 -8.13 -10.25
C HIS A 319 -27.66 -8.61 -9.47
N GLY A 320 -27.51 -9.64 -8.64
CA GLY A 320 -28.63 -10.23 -7.91
C GLY A 320 -29.06 -9.43 -6.67
N LYS A 321 -30.24 -9.75 -6.13
CA LYS A 321 -30.65 -9.21 -4.82
C LYS A 321 -29.78 -9.79 -3.70
N VAL A 322 -29.27 -8.96 -2.80
CA VAL A 322 -28.55 -9.41 -1.61
C VAL A 322 -29.50 -10.21 -0.70
N ARG A 323 -29.19 -11.49 -0.46
CA ARG A 323 -29.99 -12.43 0.35
C ARG A 323 -29.25 -12.91 1.58
N TRP A 324 -28.30 -12.11 2.05
CA TRP A 324 -27.45 -12.42 3.18
C TRP A 324 -27.24 -11.20 4.07
N THR A 325 -26.72 -11.44 5.26
CA THR A 325 -26.28 -10.40 6.19
C THR A 325 -24.88 -10.76 6.67
N ILE A 326 -23.90 -9.95 6.26
CA ILE A 326 -22.53 -10.04 6.76
C ILE A 326 -22.51 -9.44 8.17
N ARG A 327 -22.22 -10.29 9.15
CA ARG A 327 -22.26 -9.96 10.57
C ARG A 327 -20.91 -9.50 11.10
N GLY A 328 -19.83 -9.84 10.42
CA GLY A 328 -18.51 -9.33 10.71
C GLY A 328 -17.45 -9.87 9.77
N LEU A 329 -16.26 -9.32 9.92
CA LEU A 329 -15.07 -9.60 9.14
C LEU A 329 -13.94 -10.05 10.06
N LEU A 330 -13.12 -10.98 9.58
CA LEU A 330 -11.76 -11.16 10.08
C LEU A 330 -10.78 -10.98 8.93
N LEU A 331 -9.82 -10.08 9.10
CA LEU A 331 -8.85 -9.74 8.08
C LEU A 331 -7.46 -10.17 8.56
N ILE A 332 -6.70 -10.92 7.77
CA ILE A 332 -5.32 -11.30 8.09
C ILE A 332 -4.40 -10.51 7.18
N GLY A 333 -3.41 -9.79 7.74
CA GLY A 333 -2.44 -8.98 6.98
C GLY A 333 -3.03 -8.24 5.77
N PRO A 334 -4.19 -7.59 5.86
CA PRO A 334 -4.93 -7.19 4.67
C PRO A 334 -4.29 -5.98 3.98
N THR A 335 -4.39 -5.91 2.65
CA THR A 335 -4.19 -4.64 1.93
C THR A 335 -5.35 -3.69 2.17
N ILE A 336 -5.12 -2.42 1.86
CA ILE A 336 -6.19 -1.42 1.84
C ILE A 336 -5.84 -0.27 0.89
N PHE A 337 -5.64 -0.57 -0.40
CA PHE A 337 -5.17 0.41 -1.39
C PHE A 337 -6.06 1.66 -1.43
N GLY A 338 -7.38 1.47 -1.36
CA GLY A 338 -8.33 2.57 -1.31
C GLY A 338 -8.44 3.27 0.06
N GLN A 339 -7.86 2.75 1.14
CA GLN A 339 -8.02 3.23 2.53
C GLN A 339 -9.46 3.55 2.97
N ASN A 340 -10.45 2.84 2.41
CA ASN A 340 -11.87 3.06 2.65
C ASN A 340 -12.54 1.82 3.26
N PRO A 341 -12.28 1.51 4.55
CA PRO A 341 -12.86 0.36 5.23
C PRO A 341 -14.37 0.51 5.41
N VAL A 342 -15.11 -0.61 5.48
CA VAL A 342 -16.56 -0.57 5.76
C VAL A 342 -16.81 -0.22 7.25
N PRO A 343 -17.43 0.94 7.58
CA PRO A 343 -17.52 1.43 8.96
C PRO A 343 -18.66 0.80 9.78
N ASP A 344 -19.57 0.09 9.10
CA ASP A 344 -20.84 -0.35 9.67
C ASP A 344 -20.97 -1.88 9.75
N VAL A 345 -19.86 -2.59 9.54
CA VAL A 345 -19.75 -4.05 9.70
C VAL A 345 -18.58 -4.32 10.64
N PRO A 346 -18.78 -5.01 11.79
CA PRO A 346 -17.70 -5.30 12.72
C PRO A 346 -16.51 -5.99 12.05
N SER A 347 -15.30 -5.63 12.45
CA SER A 347 -14.08 -6.27 11.97
C SER A 347 -13.07 -6.53 13.09
N ALA A 348 -12.26 -7.56 12.90
CA ALA A 348 -11.02 -7.76 13.63
C ALA A 348 -9.89 -8.06 12.63
N THR A 349 -8.80 -7.32 12.73
CA THR A 349 -7.67 -7.41 11.81
C THR A 349 -6.44 -7.97 12.52
N ILE A 350 -5.86 -9.05 12.01
CA ILE A 350 -4.56 -9.57 12.43
C ILE A 350 -3.47 -8.79 11.69
N LEU A 351 -2.54 -8.21 12.46
CA LEU A 351 -1.33 -7.55 11.97
C LEU A 351 -0.13 -8.46 12.30
N PRO A 352 0.49 -9.14 11.31
CA PRO A 352 1.63 -10.01 11.57
C PRO A 352 2.88 -9.18 11.87
N GLY A 353 3.51 -9.36 13.03
CA GLY A 353 4.60 -8.48 13.48
C GLY A 353 5.91 -8.59 12.69
N CYS A 354 6.05 -9.62 11.86
CA CYS A 354 7.15 -9.89 10.94
C CYS A 354 6.60 -10.18 9.53
N ASP A 355 5.55 -9.45 9.14
CA ASP A 355 5.00 -9.41 7.80
C ASP A 355 6.05 -8.80 6.85
N GLY A 356 6.52 -9.60 5.89
CA GLY A 356 7.48 -9.15 4.87
C GLY A 356 6.82 -8.81 3.54
N ASP A 357 5.53 -9.13 3.38
CA ASP A 357 4.75 -8.84 2.17
C ASP A 357 4.02 -7.49 2.31
N VAL A 358 3.18 -7.36 3.32
CA VAL A 358 2.47 -6.12 3.69
C VAL A 358 3.17 -5.48 4.91
N ALA A 359 4.45 -5.15 4.73
CA ALA A 359 5.37 -4.77 5.81
C ALA A 359 4.98 -3.50 6.58
N ASP A 360 4.27 -2.56 5.96
CA ASP A 360 3.75 -1.34 6.60
C ASP A 360 2.56 -1.59 7.55
N LEU A 361 2.04 -2.83 7.59
CA LEU A 361 0.89 -3.26 8.38
C LEU A 361 -0.36 -2.38 8.16
N GLN A 362 -0.59 -1.95 6.92
CA GLN A 362 -1.72 -1.08 6.52
C GLN A 362 -3.10 -1.60 6.93
N GLY A 363 -3.23 -2.88 7.29
CA GLY A 363 -4.44 -3.42 7.91
C GLY A 363 -4.92 -2.66 9.16
N GLN A 364 -4.06 -1.90 9.84
CA GLN A 364 -4.45 -1.01 10.94
C GLN A 364 -5.47 0.06 10.51
N ILE A 365 -5.50 0.46 9.24
CA ILE A 365 -6.47 1.43 8.70
C ILE A 365 -7.91 0.89 8.74
N PHE A 366 -8.14 -0.44 8.76
CA PHE A 366 -9.48 -1.01 8.99
C PHE A 366 -10.06 -0.70 10.38
N VAL A 367 -9.21 -0.21 11.30
CA VAL A 367 -9.65 0.34 12.58
C VAL A 367 -9.74 1.84 12.48
N ASP A 368 -8.62 2.52 12.21
CA ASP A 368 -8.55 3.98 12.32
C ASP A 368 -9.36 4.71 11.26
N GLY A 369 -9.44 4.18 10.04
CA GLY A 369 -10.21 4.74 8.93
C GLY A 369 -11.72 4.67 9.11
N THR A 370 -12.22 3.94 10.12
CA THR A 370 -13.67 3.90 10.43
C THR A 370 -14.10 5.02 11.39
N ARG A 371 -13.16 5.71 12.02
CA ARG A 371 -13.41 6.72 13.05
C ARG A 371 -14.19 7.91 12.48
N GLY A 372 -15.40 8.11 13.01
CA GLY A 372 -16.22 9.28 12.63
C GLY A 372 -16.87 9.19 11.25
N VAL A 373 -16.62 8.11 10.49
CA VAL A 373 -17.20 7.90 9.16
C VAL A 373 -18.69 7.61 9.27
N SER A 374 -19.10 6.64 10.09
CA SER A 374 -20.53 6.36 10.33
C SER A 374 -20.95 6.70 11.75
N ARG A 375 -22.26 6.72 11.98
CA ARG A 375 -22.88 6.74 13.32
C ARG A 375 -23.08 5.34 13.90
N GLY A 376 -22.73 4.29 13.15
CA GLY A 376 -22.76 2.93 13.64
C GLY A 376 -21.85 2.71 14.86
N ARG A 377 -22.08 1.60 15.55
CA ARG A 377 -21.30 1.19 16.72
C ARG A 377 -20.62 -0.15 16.50
N ALA A 378 -20.28 -0.48 15.25
CA ALA A 378 -19.52 -1.67 14.92
C ALA A 378 -18.20 -1.69 15.71
N LEU A 379 -17.79 -2.85 16.21
CA LEU A 379 -16.46 -3.03 16.79
C LEU A 379 -15.46 -3.12 15.64
N HIS A 380 -14.43 -2.30 15.65
CA HIS A 380 -13.27 -2.45 14.76
C HIS A 380 -12.04 -2.67 15.61
N SER A 381 -11.37 -3.79 15.40
CA SER A 381 -10.27 -4.27 16.24
C SER A 381 -9.04 -4.53 15.40
N ALA A 382 -7.87 -4.32 15.99
CA ALA A 382 -6.62 -4.85 15.47
C ALA A 382 -5.91 -5.71 16.53
N LEU A 383 -5.26 -6.75 16.06
CA LEU A 383 -4.58 -7.80 16.80
C LEU A 383 -3.14 -7.86 16.32
N TYR A 384 -2.21 -7.25 17.06
CA TYR A 384 -0.79 -7.36 16.75
C TYR A 384 -0.28 -8.72 17.21
N VAL A 385 0.11 -9.58 16.26
CA VAL A 385 0.62 -10.92 16.54
C VAL A 385 2.15 -10.87 16.45
N ILE A 386 2.79 -10.79 17.61
CA ILE A 386 4.24 -10.59 17.71
C ILE A 386 4.96 -11.80 17.09
N GLY A 387 5.85 -11.52 16.13
CA GLY A 387 6.68 -12.54 15.47
C GLY A 387 6.01 -13.30 14.32
N ALA A 388 4.74 -13.02 14.03
CA ALA A 388 4.02 -13.69 12.95
C ALA A 388 4.49 -13.20 11.58
N ASN A 389 4.61 -14.14 10.67
CA ASN A 389 4.89 -13.98 9.25
C ASN A 389 3.60 -13.65 8.47
N HIS A 390 3.71 -13.23 7.22
CA HIS A 390 2.54 -13.08 6.36
C HIS A 390 2.04 -14.44 5.89
N ASN A 391 2.94 -15.27 5.35
CA ASN A 391 2.57 -16.48 4.61
C ASN A 391 2.08 -17.61 5.51
N PHE A 392 2.61 -17.76 6.72
CA PHE A 392 2.42 -18.99 7.49
C PHE A 392 0.99 -19.22 8.02
N PHE A 393 0.11 -18.21 7.97
CA PHE A 393 -1.33 -18.39 8.18
C PHE A 393 -1.99 -19.32 7.14
N ASN A 394 -1.40 -19.45 5.94
CA ASN A 394 -1.87 -20.31 4.85
C ASN A 394 -0.89 -21.48 4.63
N THR A 395 -1.34 -22.72 4.83
CA THR A 395 -0.48 -23.91 4.69
C THR A 395 0.05 -24.10 3.26
N GLU A 396 -0.66 -23.58 2.25
CA GLU A 396 -0.26 -23.66 0.83
C GLU A 396 0.75 -22.58 0.42
N TRP A 397 1.09 -21.66 1.33
CA TRP A 397 2.17 -20.67 1.18
C TRP A 397 3.31 -20.94 2.16
N THR A 398 3.24 -22.02 2.93
CA THR A 398 4.18 -22.34 4.00
C THR A 398 5.21 -23.37 3.52
N PRO A 399 6.53 -23.08 3.60
CA PRO A 399 7.57 -24.04 3.30
C PRO A 399 7.41 -25.36 4.06
N GLY A 400 7.54 -26.48 3.34
CA GLY A 400 7.41 -27.84 3.89
C GLY A 400 5.97 -28.29 4.17
N GLN A 401 4.95 -27.50 3.79
CA GLN A 401 3.53 -27.88 3.90
C GLN A 401 2.75 -27.71 2.59
N SER A 402 3.19 -26.78 1.75
CA SER A 402 2.54 -26.39 0.50
C SER A 402 2.68 -27.43 -0.62
N ALA A 403 1.69 -27.45 -1.52
CA ALA A 403 1.78 -28.25 -2.74
C ALA A 403 2.69 -27.62 -3.81
N ALA A 404 2.70 -26.29 -3.90
CA ALA A 404 3.54 -25.51 -4.80
C ALA A 404 4.78 -24.97 -4.05
N PRO A 405 5.88 -24.63 -4.75
CA PRO A 405 7.00 -23.93 -4.13
C PRO A 405 6.52 -22.67 -3.40
N SER A 406 7.11 -22.42 -2.23
CA SER A 406 6.67 -21.39 -1.29
C SER A 406 7.85 -20.89 -0.46
N PHE A 407 7.74 -19.70 0.11
CA PHE A 407 8.84 -19.01 0.75
C PHE A 407 8.40 -18.36 2.08
N ASP A 408 9.39 -18.07 2.93
CA ASP A 408 9.24 -17.16 4.05
C ASP A 408 9.37 -15.72 3.51
N ASP A 409 8.30 -14.92 3.60
CA ASP A 409 8.26 -13.55 3.06
C ASP A 409 9.12 -12.55 3.85
N PHE A 410 9.61 -12.90 5.05
CA PHE A 410 10.53 -12.02 5.77
C PHE A 410 11.98 -12.24 5.30
N SER A 411 12.57 -11.22 4.69
CA SER A 411 13.97 -11.24 4.27
C SER A 411 14.75 -10.03 4.81
N SER A 412 15.94 -10.27 5.33
CA SER A 412 16.92 -9.25 5.73
C SER A 412 18.32 -9.68 5.33
N GLU A 413 19.21 -8.74 4.98
CA GLU A 413 20.59 -9.04 4.57
C GLU A 413 21.39 -9.70 5.69
N GLN A 414 21.26 -9.17 6.89
CA GLN A 414 21.80 -9.74 8.12
C GLN A 414 20.68 -10.38 8.92
N ALA A 415 21.03 -11.38 9.75
CA ALA A 415 20.06 -12.02 10.63
C ALA A 415 19.39 -10.96 11.54
N ASP A 416 18.10 -10.72 11.31
CA ASP A 416 17.28 -9.83 12.11
C ASP A 416 16.97 -10.49 13.45
N PRO A 417 17.28 -9.85 14.58
CA PRO A 417 17.15 -10.46 15.90
C PRO A 417 15.69 -10.63 16.39
N VAL A 418 14.70 -10.12 15.65
CA VAL A 418 13.27 -10.25 15.94
C VAL A 418 12.58 -11.22 14.99
N CYS A 419 12.90 -11.13 13.69
CA CYS A 419 12.09 -11.73 12.63
C CYS A 419 12.80 -12.81 11.82
N SER A 420 14.13 -12.95 11.91
CA SER A 420 14.79 -14.08 11.24
C SER A 420 14.35 -15.41 11.84
N PRO A 421 14.24 -16.47 11.02
CA PRO A 421 13.97 -17.83 11.49
C PRO A 421 14.91 -18.27 12.63
N GLY A 422 14.34 -18.93 13.64
CA GLY A 422 15.10 -19.43 14.80
C GLY A 422 15.30 -18.42 15.94
N THR A 423 14.95 -17.15 15.76
CA THR A 423 14.94 -16.18 16.87
C THR A 423 13.81 -16.46 17.87
N ALA A 424 13.97 -16.01 19.12
CA ALA A 424 12.98 -16.24 20.18
C ALA A 424 11.63 -15.57 19.90
N THR A 425 11.61 -14.51 19.10
CA THR A 425 10.39 -13.77 18.79
C THR A 425 9.64 -14.37 17.61
N ARG A 426 10.36 -14.88 16.60
CA ARG A 426 9.80 -15.44 15.38
C ARG A 426 8.93 -16.67 15.64
N LEU A 427 7.72 -16.67 15.08
CA LEU A 427 6.80 -17.81 15.23
C LEU A 427 7.16 -18.93 14.26
N THR A 428 6.95 -20.17 14.71
CA THR A 428 6.87 -21.32 13.80
C THR A 428 5.54 -21.33 13.06
N ALA A 429 5.49 -21.92 11.87
CA ALA A 429 4.26 -22.00 11.10
C ALA A 429 3.09 -22.65 11.87
N ARG A 430 3.36 -23.69 12.67
CA ARG A 430 2.30 -24.33 13.49
C ARG A 430 1.74 -23.41 14.57
N GLN A 431 2.61 -22.62 15.23
CA GLN A 431 2.17 -21.64 16.23
C GLN A 431 1.30 -20.56 15.57
N GLU A 432 1.72 -20.07 14.41
CA GLU A 432 1.00 -19.05 13.65
C GLU A 432 -0.38 -19.53 13.17
N GLN A 433 -0.45 -20.75 12.64
CA GLN A 433 -1.70 -21.38 12.21
C GLN A 433 -2.66 -21.60 13.39
N ALA A 434 -2.13 -21.95 14.58
CA ALA A 434 -2.93 -22.13 15.79
C ALA A 434 -3.51 -20.81 16.31
N VAL A 435 -2.69 -19.74 16.36
CA VAL A 435 -3.19 -18.41 16.75
C VAL A 435 -4.17 -17.86 15.71
N GLY A 436 -3.91 -18.04 14.42
CA GLY A 436 -4.82 -17.68 13.34
C GLY A 436 -6.19 -18.36 13.50
N ALA A 437 -6.22 -19.69 13.61
CA ALA A 437 -7.45 -20.44 13.83
C ALA A 437 -8.21 -19.99 15.10
N THR A 438 -7.49 -19.73 16.19
CA THR A 438 -8.06 -19.29 17.46
C THR A 438 -8.77 -17.93 17.33
N TYR A 439 -8.15 -16.95 16.67
CA TYR A 439 -8.74 -15.61 16.51
C TYR A 439 -9.79 -15.55 15.38
N ILE A 440 -9.70 -16.41 14.35
CA ILE A 440 -10.81 -16.66 13.41
C ILE A 440 -12.05 -17.16 14.19
N ALA A 441 -11.87 -18.13 15.09
CA ALA A 441 -12.96 -18.64 15.92
C ALA A 441 -13.48 -17.58 16.91
N ALA A 442 -12.62 -16.71 17.44
CA ALA A 442 -13.02 -15.59 18.29
C ALA A 442 -13.95 -14.63 17.54
N ALA A 443 -13.57 -14.21 16.32
CA ALA A 443 -14.39 -13.34 15.48
C ALA A 443 -15.71 -14.01 15.07
N ALA A 444 -15.66 -15.30 14.68
CA ALA A 444 -16.86 -16.08 14.37
C ALA A 444 -17.85 -16.10 15.54
N ARG A 445 -17.36 -16.41 16.75
CA ARG A 445 -18.18 -16.45 17.97
C ARG A 445 -18.74 -15.09 18.35
N LEU A 446 -17.97 -14.02 18.23
CA LEU A 446 -18.45 -12.68 18.56
C LEU A 446 -19.48 -12.18 17.54
N PHE A 447 -19.10 -12.14 16.27
CA PHE A 447 -19.85 -11.44 15.23
C PHE A 447 -21.00 -12.27 14.67
N ALA A 448 -20.71 -13.50 14.22
CA ALA A 448 -21.74 -14.40 13.71
C ALA A 448 -22.46 -15.10 14.87
N GLY A 449 -21.76 -15.48 15.93
CA GLY A 449 -22.24 -16.23 17.09
C GLY A 449 -23.04 -15.42 18.12
N GLY A 450 -22.71 -14.13 18.30
CA GLY A 450 -23.30 -13.27 19.34
C GLY A 450 -22.76 -13.53 20.76
N ASP A 451 -21.64 -14.24 20.90
CA ASP A 451 -21.04 -14.59 22.19
C ASP A 451 -20.11 -13.48 22.70
N ASP A 452 -20.65 -12.51 23.44
CA ASP A 452 -19.85 -11.38 23.96
C ASP A 452 -18.74 -11.80 24.95
N ARG A 453 -18.75 -13.04 25.46
CA ARG A 453 -17.72 -13.55 26.37
C ARG A 453 -16.34 -13.69 25.72
N VAL A 454 -16.27 -13.71 24.38
CA VAL A 454 -15.00 -13.69 23.64
C VAL A 454 -14.52 -12.27 23.30
N ARG A 455 -15.37 -11.24 23.42
CA ARG A 455 -15.01 -9.84 23.14
C ARG A 455 -13.72 -9.38 23.83
N PRO A 456 -13.41 -9.75 25.09
CA PRO A 456 -12.16 -9.34 25.74
C PRO A 456 -10.89 -9.69 24.96
N LEU A 457 -10.91 -10.74 24.14
CA LEU A 457 -9.78 -11.12 23.27
C LEU A 457 -9.57 -10.14 22.11
N LEU A 458 -10.63 -9.44 21.70
CA LEU A 458 -10.66 -8.62 20.50
C LEU A 458 -10.78 -7.11 20.79
N ASP A 459 -10.97 -6.69 22.04
CA ASP A 459 -11.32 -5.30 22.32
C ASP A 459 -10.27 -4.52 23.10
N GLY A 460 -9.05 -5.03 23.29
CA GLY A 460 -8.02 -4.36 24.08
C GLY A 460 -8.21 -4.44 25.59
N THR A 461 -8.96 -5.43 26.09
CA THR A 461 -9.05 -5.71 27.53
C THR A 461 -7.75 -6.24 28.14
N GLY A 462 -6.79 -6.68 27.32
CA GLY A 462 -5.50 -7.19 27.80
C GLY A 462 -5.57 -8.62 28.34
N VAL A 463 -6.23 -9.52 27.59
CA VAL A 463 -6.28 -10.96 27.90
C VAL A 463 -5.85 -11.80 26.70
N ARG A 464 -5.43 -13.04 26.94
CA ARG A 464 -5.02 -14.00 25.90
C ARG A 464 -5.96 -15.20 25.76
N ALA A 465 -5.92 -15.88 24.63
CA ALA A 465 -6.52 -17.20 24.45
C ALA A 465 -5.50 -18.30 24.75
N ARG A 466 -5.85 -19.33 25.53
CA ARG A 466 -4.92 -20.41 25.90
C ARG A 466 -4.52 -21.26 24.70
N SER A 467 -5.44 -21.50 23.78
CA SER A 467 -5.17 -22.24 22.54
C SER A 467 -4.18 -21.55 21.59
N ALA A 468 -3.87 -20.26 21.83
CA ALA A 468 -2.83 -19.53 21.11
C ALA A 468 -1.47 -19.57 21.81
N ASP A 469 -1.33 -20.18 22.99
CA ASP A 469 -0.04 -20.24 23.68
C ASP A 469 1.00 -21.00 22.84
N PRO A 470 2.28 -20.57 22.84
CA PRO A 470 2.87 -19.49 23.63
C PRO A 470 2.84 -18.12 22.94
N VAL A 471 2.06 -17.91 21.88
CA VAL A 471 2.07 -16.68 21.08
C VAL A 471 1.60 -15.47 21.89
N ARG A 472 2.22 -14.31 21.65
CA ARG A 472 1.82 -13.03 22.23
C ARG A 472 0.97 -12.25 21.23
N VAL A 473 -0.27 -11.97 21.62
CA VAL A 473 -1.20 -11.15 20.85
C VAL A 473 -1.66 -10.00 21.72
N LEU A 474 -1.49 -8.79 21.21
CA LEU A 474 -2.02 -7.58 21.82
C LEU A 474 -3.21 -7.10 20.98
N SER A 475 -4.23 -6.55 21.63
CA SER A 475 -5.40 -6.03 20.95
C SER A 475 -5.70 -4.60 21.36
N HIS A 476 -6.33 -3.88 20.45
CA HIS A 476 -7.00 -2.60 20.69
C HIS A 476 -8.21 -2.50 19.78
N ALA A 477 -9.17 -1.65 20.15
CA ALA A 477 -10.36 -1.47 19.34
C ALA A 477 -10.99 -0.09 19.45
N ILE A 478 -11.79 0.25 18.44
CA ILE A 478 -12.74 1.36 18.49
C ILE A 478 -14.18 0.85 18.27
N GLY A 479 -15.14 1.75 18.45
CA GLY A 479 -16.56 1.42 18.33
C GLY A 479 -17.10 0.55 19.49
N ALA A 480 -18.17 -0.22 19.24
CA ALA A 480 -18.92 -0.95 20.26
C ALA A 480 -19.33 -0.06 21.47
N GLY A 481 -19.06 -0.50 22.70
CA GLY A 481 -19.31 0.20 23.96
C GLY A 481 -18.44 1.45 24.22
N ARG A 482 -17.89 2.10 23.19
CA ARG A 482 -17.03 3.29 23.34
C ARG A 482 -17.74 4.61 23.02
N THR A 483 -17.32 5.66 23.70
CA THR A 483 -17.69 7.06 23.49
C THR A 483 -16.40 7.87 23.29
N PRO A 484 -16.26 8.68 22.23
CA PRO A 484 -15.07 9.51 22.03
C PRO A 484 -14.80 10.36 23.28
N ALA A 485 -13.55 10.39 23.77
CA ALA A 485 -13.13 11.28 24.85
C ALA A 485 -12.21 12.39 24.30
N VAL A 486 -11.06 11.99 23.76
CA VAL A 486 -10.12 12.89 23.09
C VAL A 486 -9.69 12.22 21.79
N LEU A 487 -10.10 12.80 20.67
CA LEU A 487 -9.63 12.41 19.34
C LEU A 487 -8.75 13.56 18.85
N PRO A 488 -7.42 13.34 18.67
CA PRO A 488 -6.55 14.39 18.17
C PRO A 488 -7.05 14.95 16.82
N ASP A 489 -7.33 16.23 16.81
CA ASP A 489 -7.67 17.04 15.64
C ASP A 489 -7.22 18.49 15.89
N ARG A 490 -7.35 19.38 14.90
CA ARG A 490 -6.93 20.80 15.01
C ARG A 490 -7.68 21.59 16.11
N SER A 491 -8.83 21.11 16.58
CA SER A 491 -9.59 21.72 17.67
C SER A 491 -9.00 21.38 19.05
N VAL A 492 -8.24 20.29 19.17
CA VAL A 492 -7.58 19.90 20.42
C VAL A 492 -6.40 20.83 20.69
N LYS A 493 -6.39 21.47 21.86
CA LYS A 493 -5.24 22.25 22.35
C LYS A 493 -4.35 21.36 23.20
N VAL A 494 -3.05 21.37 22.91
CA VAL A 494 -2.04 20.58 23.61
C VAL A 494 -1.06 21.52 24.32
N THR A 495 -0.72 21.20 25.57
CA THR A 495 0.29 21.92 26.37
C THR A 495 1.22 20.91 27.01
N GLY A 496 2.54 21.16 27.01
CA GLY A 496 3.54 20.21 27.51
C GLY A 496 3.90 19.08 26.53
N GLY A 497 3.29 19.07 25.35
CA GLY A 497 3.59 18.23 24.19
C GLY A 497 3.14 18.97 22.92
N ARG A 498 3.04 18.27 21.78
CA ARG A 498 2.57 18.89 20.53
C ARG A 498 1.52 18.04 19.81
N LEU A 499 0.62 18.71 19.11
CA LEU A 499 -0.20 18.07 18.08
C LEU A 499 0.69 17.88 16.85
N CYS A 500 0.77 16.66 16.34
CA CYS A 500 1.59 16.30 15.18
C CYS A 500 0.75 15.64 14.09
N GLU A 501 1.23 15.68 12.84
CA GLU A 501 0.57 15.08 11.68
C GLU A 501 1.08 13.65 11.46
N GLN A 502 0.13 12.73 11.26
CA GLN A 502 0.46 11.31 11.10
C GLN A 502 1.12 11.02 9.74
N VAL A 503 0.75 11.76 8.70
CA VAL A 503 1.25 11.58 7.33
C VAL A 503 1.58 12.95 6.74
N THR A 504 2.88 13.28 6.75
CA THR A 504 3.45 14.46 6.12
C THR A 504 4.95 14.22 5.89
N ASP A 505 5.45 14.76 4.79
CA ASP A 505 6.86 15.01 4.43
C ASP A 505 7.53 16.14 5.24
N ASP A 506 6.77 16.96 5.98
CA ASP A 506 7.33 18.03 6.81
C ASP A 506 7.76 17.49 8.18
N ALA A 507 9.07 17.31 8.33
CA ALA A 507 9.68 16.78 9.54
C ALA A 507 9.33 17.57 10.83
N ALA A 508 9.07 18.88 10.75
CA ALA A 508 8.71 19.68 11.91
C ALA A 508 7.25 19.42 12.37
N ARG A 509 6.39 18.97 11.45
CA ARG A 509 4.98 18.64 11.74
C ARG A 509 4.75 17.14 11.96
N ALA A 510 5.59 16.28 11.40
CA ALA A 510 5.43 14.82 11.48
C ALA A 510 5.43 14.30 12.93
N CYS A 511 4.58 13.31 13.21
CA CYS A 511 4.59 12.59 14.48
C CYS A 511 5.81 11.70 14.65
N LEU A 512 6.17 11.00 13.59
CA LEU A 512 7.38 10.20 13.47
C LEU A 512 8.09 10.64 12.20
N THR A 513 9.33 11.09 12.35
CA THR A 513 10.24 11.29 11.23
C THR A 513 11.01 9.99 11.03
N SER A 514 11.00 9.45 9.82
CA SER A 514 11.83 8.31 9.47
C SER A 514 12.54 8.59 8.17
N ASP A 515 13.84 8.31 8.16
CA ASP A 515 14.62 8.18 6.93
C ASP A 515 14.41 6.77 6.32
N SER A 516 13.55 5.95 6.93
CA SER A 516 13.19 4.62 6.46
C SER A 516 12.17 4.67 5.33
N TRP A 517 12.22 3.65 4.50
CA TRP A 517 11.59 3.50 3.19
C TRP A 517 10.08 3.22 3.34
N PHE A 518 9.64 2.76 4.53
CA PHE A 518 8.24 2.59 4.94
C PHE A 518 7.94 3.28 6.28
N SER A 519 6.66 3.56 6.53
CA SER A 519 6.21 4.18 7.78
C SER A 519 6.47 3.24 8.98
N PRO A 520 7.20 3.66 10.03
CA PRO A 520 7.54 2.80 11.16
C PRO A 520 6.34 2.50 12.08
N SER A 521 5.16 3.06 11.80
CA SER A 521 3.92 2.89 12.55
C SER A 521 2.76 2.46 11.64
N PRO A 522 1.99 1.42 12.01
CA PRO A 522 0.82 1.00 11.22
C PRO A 522 -0.28 2.07 11.23
N HIS A 523 -0.23 3.00 12.18
CA HIS A 523 -1.18 4.11 12.26
C HIS A 523 -0.93 5.20 11.22
N PHE A 524 0.28 5.27 10.67
CA PHE A 524 0.80 6.40 9.91
C PHE A 524 1.05 6.01 8.45
N VAL A 525 0.32 5.03 7.94
CA VAL A 525 0.41 4.59 6.54
C VAL A 525 -0.21 5.65 5.60
N PRO A 526 0.53 6.12 4.57
CA PRO A 526 0.05 7.11 3.60
C PRO A 526 -0.93 6.52 2.59
N PHE A 527 -1.84 7.34 2.07
CA PHE A 527 -2.84 7.04 1.05
C PHE A 527 -2.26 7.25 -0.37
N GLY A 528 -0.99 6.92 -0.57
CA GLY A 528 -0.27 7.14 -1.83
C GLY A 528 0.17 8.58 -2.09
N PHE A 529 0.02 9.48 -1.12
CA PHE A 529 0.45 10.88 -1.21
C PHE A 529 1.35 11.26 -0.03
N PRO A 530 2.35 12.15 -0.21
CA PRO A 530 3.27 12.55 0.86
C PRO A 530 2.58 13.30 2.00
N ARG A 531 1.39 13.88 1.77
CA ARG A 531 0.62 14.66 2.75
C ARG A 531 -0.83 14.22 2.81
N GLU A 532 -1.32 13.89 4.02
CA GLU A 532 -2.75 13.68 4.27
C GLU A 532 -3.29 14.57 5.39
N PRO A 533 -3.91 15.71 5.05
CA PRO A 533 -4.52 16.58 6.04
C PRO A 533 -5.69 15.92 6.78
N GLY A 534 -5.73 16.09 8.11
CA GLY A 534 -6.84 15.63 8.94
C GLY A 534 -6.51 14.45 9.85
N ARG A 535 -5.30 13.90 9.79
CA ARG A 535 -4.84 12.80 10.65
C ARG A 535 -3.79 13.30 11.63
N TYR A 536 -4.13 13.28 12.91
CA TYR A 536 -3.30 13.83 13.98
C TYR A 536 -3.05 12.81 15.09
N ALA A 537 -1.93 12.95 15.77
CA ALA A 537 -1.69 12.34 17.08
C ALA A 537 -1.11 13.41 18.03
N VAL A 538 -0.93 13.05 19.30
CA VAL A 538 -0.23 13.92 20.25
C VAL A 538 1.13 13.32 20.57
N ASP A 539 2.18 14.03 20.18
CA ASP A 539 3.58 13.73 20.49
C ASP A 539 3.94 14.28 21.87
N MET A 540 4.60 13.45 22.66
CA MET A 540 4.98 13.68 24.04
C MET A 540 6.45 13.34 24.21
N VAL A 541 7.30 14.35 24.40
CA VAL A 541 8.72 14.19 24.71
C VAL A 541 9.01 14.80 26.08
N TRP A 542 9.74 14.09 26.94
CA TRP A 542 10.12 14.59 28.26
C TRP A 542 11.55 14.22 28.63
N SER A 543 12.19 15.12 29.39
CA SER A 543 13.55 14.95 29.94
C SER A 543 13.57 14.74 31.46
N GLY A 544 12.39 14.63 32.07
CA GLY A 544 12.22 14.45 33.51
C GLY A 544 10.77 14.07 33.84
N PRO A 545 10.52 13.37 34.95
CA PRO A 545 9.17 12.95 35.32
C PRO A 545 8.34 14.14 35.83
N GLY A 546 7.01 13.98 35.86
CA GLY A 546 6.11 14.84 36.63
C GLY A 546 5.53 16.05 35.89
N LYS A 547 6.06 16.46 34.73
CA LYS A 547 5.46 17.51 33.90
C LYS A 547 4.33 16.93 33.03
N PRO A 548 3.06 17.33 33.23
CA PRO A 548 1.94 16.74 32.48
C PRO A 548 1.86 17.28 31.04
N VAL A 549 1.53 16.39 30.11
CA VAL A 549 0.97 16.74 28.80
C VAL A 549 -0.53 16.90 28.99
N THR A 550 -1.05 18.11 28.72
CA THR A 550 -2.47 18.44 28.86
C THR A 550 -3.13 18.55 27.50
N LEU A 551 -4.20 17.80 27.29
CA LEU A 551 -5.04 17.82 26.10
C LEU A 551 -6.39 18.42 26.46
N ARG A 552 -6.80 19.48 25.75
CA ARG A 552 -8.10 20.13 25.89
C ARG A 552 -8.88 19.97 24.59
N PRO A 553 -9.89 19.09 24.55
CA PRO A 553 -10.80 18.99 23.40
C PRO A 553 -11.48 20.34 23.10
N GLY A 554 -11.91 20.54 21.86
CA GLY A 554 -12.58 21.78 21.44
C GLY A 554 -13.86 22.12 22.23
N ARG A 555 -14.45 21.12 22.91
CA ARG A 555 -15.55 21.28 23.87
C ARG A 555 -15.49 20.20 24.96
N PRO A 556 -16.00 20.45 26.18
CA PRO A 556 -16.10 19.41 27.20
C PRO A 556 -16.88 18.19 26.72
N VAL A 557 -16.44 17.00 27.11
CA VAL A 557 -16.97 15.72 26.62
C VAL A 557 -17.59 14.92 27.76
N SER A 558 -18.83 14.47 27.60
CA SER A 558 -19.47 13.59 28.57
C SER A 558 -19.07 12.14 28.34
N LEU A 559 -18.55 11.50 29.39
CA LEU A 559 -18.27 10.06 29.42
C LEU A 559 -19.30 9.30 30.25
N ALA A 560 -20.52 9.84 30.38
CA ALA A 560 -21.59 9.21 31.13
C ALA A 560 -21.85 7.76 30.65
N GLY A 561 -21.90 6.84 31.61
CA GLY A 561 -22.07 5.41 31.35
C GLY A 561 -20.80 4.66 30.92
N ALA A 562 -19.66 5.33 30.74
CA ALA A 562 -18.37 4.66 30.64
C ALA A 562 -17.90 4.19 32.03
N ARG A 563 -17.20 3.05 32.05
CA ARG A 563 -16.58 2.47 33.26
C ARG A 563 -15.09 2.81 33.36
N GLU A 564 -14.42 2.90 32.22
CA GLU A 564 -12.98 3.12 32.10
C GLU A 564 -12.71 4.15 31.02
N LEU A 565 -11.57 4.84 31.14
CA LEU A 565 -10.99 5.62 30.07
C LEU A 565 -9.94 4.73 29.40
N ALA A 566 -10.19 4.35 28.15
CA ALA A 566 -9.25 3.64 27.31
C ALA A 566 -8.38 4.65 26.53
N LEU A 567 -7.08 4.43 26.54
CA LEU A 567 -6.08 5.24 25.86
C LEU A 567 -5.33 4.33 24.90
N ARG A 568 -5.10 4.77 23.66
CA ARG A 568 -4.17 4.10 22.74
C ARG A 568 -2.85 4.85 22.73
N LEU A 569 -1.86 4.29 23.42
CA LEU A 569 -0.53 4.87 23.58
C LEU A 569 0.49 4.08 22.76
N VAL A 570 1.34 4.82 22.06
CA VAL A 570 2.54 4.31 21.41
C VAL A 570 3.73 4.73 22.26
N VAL A 571 4.66 3.82 22.49
CA VAL A 571 5.99 4.11 23.05
C VAL A 571 7.03 3.54 22.08
N PRO A 572 8.26 4.08 22.02
CA PRO A 572 9.28 3.57 21.12
C PRO A 572 9.51 2.06 21.32
N PRO A 573 9.73 1.29 20.23
CA PRO A 573 10.07 -0.11 20.30
C PRO A 573 11.24 -0.38 21.26
N ASN A 574 11.26 -1.59 21.82
CA ASN A 574 12.28 -2.06 22.75
C ASN A 574 12.41 -1.30 24.10
N THR A 575 11.60 -0.26 24.36
CA THR A 575 11.61 0.45 25.65
C THR A 575 10.86 -0.32 26.73
N THR A 576 11.25 -0.13 28.00
CA THR A 576 10.57 -0.77 29.14
C THR A 576 10.27 0.24 30.23
N GLY A 577 9.27 -0.06 31.06
CA GLY A 577 8.98 0.74 32.26
C GLY A 577 8.38 2.12 31.96
N ASN A 578 7.78 2.31 30.78
CA ASN A 578 7.06 3.53 30.46
C ASN A 578 5.78 3.58 31.29
N ARG A 579 5.65 4.61 32.13
CA ARG A 579 4.54 4.79 33.06
C ARG A 579 3.99 6.21 32.97
N PHE A 580 2.65 6.31 32.97
CA PHE A 580 1.93 7.58 32.82
C PHE A 580 0.83 7.69 33.87
N GLY A 581 0.90 8.74 34.70
CA GLY A 581 -0.24 9.16 35.51
C GLY A 581 -1.33 9.74 34.61
N VAL A 582 -2.59 9.38 34.87
CA VAL A 582 -3.74 9.81 34.09
C VAL A 582 -4.69 10.60 34.99
N ALA A 583 -4.94 11.85 34.62
CA ALA A 583 -5.90 12.71 35.31
C ALA A 583 -6.83 13.40 34.32
N VAL A 584 -8.00 13.81 34.80
CA VAL A 584 -8.95 14.61 34.04
C VAL A 584 -9.38 15.82 34.86
N THR A 585 -9.70 16.92 34.19
CA THR A 585 -10.27 18.11 34.85
C THR A 585 -11.63 18.41 34.25
N ASP A 586 -12.59 18.76 35.11
CA ASP A 586 -13.94 19.18 34.69
C ASP A 586 -13.95 20.67 34.23
N PRO A 587 -15.07 21.18 33.68
CA PRO A 587 -15.17 22.60 33.31
C PRO A 587 -15.09 23.59 34.47
N ALA A 588 -15.30 23.15 35.71
CA ALA A 588 -15.19 23.96 36.92
C ALA A 588 -13.75 24.00 37.47
N GLY A 589 -12.81 23.28 36.85
CA GLY A 589 -11.42 23.22 37.26
C GLY A 589 -11.09 22.13 38.29
N HIS A 590 -12.05 21.26 38.65
CA HIS A 590 -11.79 20.16 39.58
C HIS A 590 -11.01 19.04 38.88
N ARG A 591 -9.81 18.80 39.38
CA ARG A 591 -8.92 17.75 38.90
C ARG A 591 -9.21 16.42 39.60
N THR A 592 -9.37 15.35 38.83
CA THR A 592 -9.56 13.98 39.30
C THR A 592 -8.43 13.10 38.80
N GLU A 593 -7.67 12.51 39.73
CA GLU A 593 -6.69 11.46 39.44
C GLU A 593 -7.41 10.13 39.16
N LEU A 594 -7.23 9.58 37.96
CA LEU A 594 -7.85 8.32 37.53
C LEU A 594 -6.97 7.10 37.81
N GLY A 595 -5.65 7.28 37.83
CA GLY A 595 -4.69 6.23 38.13
C GLY A 595 -3.40 6.37 37.33
N GLU A 596 -2.67 5.27 37.22
CA GLU A 596 -1.44 5.16 36.42
C GLU A 596 -1.56 3.98 35.45
N VAL A 597 -0.98 4.12 34.26
CA VAL A 597 -0.87 3.07 33.25
C VAL A 597 0.59 2.80 32.92
N SER A 598 0.89 1.56 32.51
CA SER A 598 2.23 1.15 32.11
C SER A 598 2.19 0.31 30.84
N LEU A 599 3.17 0.50 29.95
CA LEU A 599 3.35 -0.29 28.73
C LEU A 599 4.83 -0.35 28.34
N ASN A 600 5.23 -1.46 27.73
CA ASN A 600 6.56 -1.62 27.14
C ASN A 600 6.46 -1.43 25.62
N GLY A 601 7.54 -1.00 24.98
CA GLY A 601 7.67 -1.02 23.54
C GLY A 601 7.59 -2.45 23.00
N LEU A 602 7.06 -2.59 21.79
CA LEU A 602 7.07 -3.86 21.09
C LEU A 602 8.52 -4.25 20.75
N PRO A 603 8.85 -5.56 20.70
CA PRO A 603 10.06 -6.01 20.04
C PRO A 603 10.05 -5.51 18.59
N GLY A 604 11.12 -4.83 18.18
CA GLY A 604 11.21 -4.32 16.81
C GLY A 604 12.62 -3.95 16.39
N THR A 605 12.83 -3.89 15.09
CA THR A 605 14.05 -3.43 14.41
C THR A 605 13.68 -2.40 13.34
N ALA A 606 14.69 -1.94 12.59
CA ALA A 606 14.46 -1.09 11.42
C ALA A 606 13.63 -1.79 10.32
N ASN A 607 13.55 -3.13 10.34
CA ASN A 607 12.79 -3.94 9.38
C ASN A 607 11.35 -4.26 9.85
N THR A 608 10.89 -3.64 10.94
CA THR A 608 9.57 -3.94 11.54
C THR A 608 8.76 -2.68 11.81
N THR A 609 7.44 -2.78 11.65
CA THR A 609 6.50 -1.70 11.92
C THR A 609 5.98 -1.76 13.37
N ALA A 610 6.88 -1.48 14.32
CA ALA A 610 6.67 -1.74 15.75
C ALA A 610 6.18 -0.53 16.57
N HIS A 611 6.03 0.67 15.99
CA HIS A 611 5.42 1.83 16.67
C HIS A 611 3.90 1.72 16.66
N TRP A 612 3.35 0.78 17.42
CA TRP A 612 1.91 0.48 17.42
C TRP A 612 1.20 0.87 18.71
N GLY A 613 -0.03 1.35 18.58
CA GLY A 613 -0.84 1.82 19.70
C GLY A 613 -1.35 0.67 20.55
N GLN A 614 -0.91 0.62 21.80
CA GLN A 614 -1.38 -0.34 22.78
C GLN A 614 -2.51 0.28 23.61
N GLU A 615 -3.61 -0.45 23.77
CA GLU A 615 -4.72 0.00 24.60
C GLU A 615 -4.42 -0.23 26.08
N VAL A 616 -4.48 0.85 26.86
CA VAL A 616 -4.41 0.83 28.33
C VAL A 616 -5.65 1.51 28.91
N ARG A 617 -6.08 1.09 30.11
CA ARG A 617 -7.33 1.57 30.70
C ARG A 617 -7.16 2.02 32.15
N VAL A 618 -7.85 3.11 32.52
CA VAL A 618 -7.98 3.57 33.91
C VAL A 618 -9.46 3.67 34.32
N PRO A 619 -9.83 3.35 35.57
CA PRO A 619 -11.22 3.45 36.03
C PRO A 619 -11.76 4.89 36.04
N LEU A 620 -13.00 5.08 35.60
CA LEU A 620 -13.70 6.38 35.63
C LEU A 620 -14.57 6.61 36.88
N LYS A 621 -14.53 5.69 37.87
CA LYS A 621 -15.45 5.70 39.03
C LYS A 621 -15.49 7.02 39.82
N ARG A 622 -14.42 7.81 39.77
CA ARG A 622 -14.29 9.08 40.52
C ARG A 622 -14.69 10.31 39.72
N LEU A 623 -14.91 10.18 38.41
CA LEU A 623 -15.29 11.29 37.54
C LEU A 623 -16.74 11.71 37.81
N ARG A 624 -16.94 12.99 38.13
CA ARG A 624 -18.27 13.61 38.23
C ARG A 624 -18.40 14.65 37.13
N GLY A 625 -19.26 14.39 36.15
CA GLY A 625 -19.53 15.33 35.06
C GLY A 625 -18.62 15.17 33.82
N PRO A 626 -18.66 16.15 32.91
CA PRO A 626 -17.91 16.11 31.66
C PRO A 626 -16.41 16.36 31.86
N VAL A 627 -15.60 15.84 30.95
CA VAL A 627 -14.15 16.04 30.88
C VAL A 627 -13.86 17.27 30.04
N ALA A 628 -13.21 18.28 30.63
CA ALA A 628 -12.71 19.46 29.93
C ALA A 628 -11.26 19.31 29.49
N THR A 629 -10.43 18.62 30.28
CA THR A 629 -9.05 18.28 29.91
C THR A 629 -8.68 16.86 30.32
N LEU A 630 -7.78 16.25 29.54
CA LEU A 630 -7.07 15.01 29.85
C LEU A 630 -5.60 15.34 30.10
N GLN A 631 -5.01 14.81 31.16
CA GLN A 631 -3.59 14.97 31.47
C GLN A 631 -2.89 13.62 31.51
N LEU A 632 -1.75 13.52 30.83
CA LEU A 632 -0.82 12.39 30.88
C LEU A 632 0.48 12.87 31.50
N THR A 633 0.84 12.32 32.66
CA THR A 633 2.04 12.70 33.41
C THR A 633 3.08 11.59 33.33
N PRO A 634 4.16 11.73 32.54
CA PRO A 634 5.21 10.73 32.49
C PRO A 634 5.87 10.58 33.87
N ARG A 635 6.21 9.32 34.22
CA ARG A 635 6.85 8.96 35.50
C ARG A 635 8.30 8.51 35.36
N SER A 636 8.79 8.33 34.13
CA SER A 636 10.18 7.96 33.87
C SER A 636 11.09 9.20 33.82
N ALA A 637 12.40 8.98 34.00
CA ALA A 637 13.43 10.01 33.96
C ALA A 637 13.51 10.76 32.62
N GLY A 638 13.06 10.13 31.54
CA GLY A 638 12.97 10.70 30.20
C GLY A 638 12.25 9.73 29.28
N GLY A 639 11.89 10.19 28.09
CA GLY A 639 11.27 9.34 27.09
C GLY A 639 10.43 10.10 26.08
N GLU A 640 9.76 9.31 25.26
CA GLU A 640 8.93 9.75 24.16
C GLU A 640 7.71 8.82 24.05
N ALA A 641 6.56 9.34 23.66
CA ALA A 641 5.34 8.58 23.46
C ALA A 641 4.34 9.36 22.58
N TRP A 642 3.41 8.64 21.98
CA TRP A 642 2.33 9.23 21.18
C TRP A 642 0.97 8.75 21.67
N LEU A 643 0.02 9.69 21.81
CA LEU A 643 -1.39 9.35 22.04
C LEU A 643 -2.12 9.37 20.70
N ILE A 644 -2.62 8.20 20.28
CA ILE A 644 -3.44 8.03 19.07
C ILE A 644 -4.86 8.52 19.30
N ASP A 645 -5.46 8.15 20.44
CA ASP A 645 -6.75 8.63 20.92
C ASP A 645 -7.11 8.17 22.34
N ALA A 646 -8.20 8.71 22.87
CA ALA A 646 -8.82 8.34 24.13
C ALA A 646 -10.34 8.16 24.00
N TRP A 647 -10.88 7.13 24.67
CA TRP A 647 -12.29 6.76 24.62
C TRP A 647 -12.83 6.41 26.01
N GLY A 648 -14.02 6.89 26.35
CA GLY A 648 -14.80 6.29 27.44
C GLY A 648 -15.27 4.90 27.02
N TRP A 649 -14.96 3.87 27.80
CA TRP A 649 -15.26 2.47 27.49
C TRP A 649 -16.24 1.87 28.50
N ARG A 650 -17.15 1.03 28.01
CA ARG A 650 -17.96 0.10 28.81
C ARG A 650 -18.05 -1.27 28.13
N PRO A 651 -18.27 -2.35 28.90
CA PRO A 651 -18.45 -3.66 28.30
C PRO A 651 -19.70 -3.75 27.41
N GLY A 652 -19.60 -4.57 26.36
CA GLY A 652 -20.69 -4.97 25.48
C GLY A 652 -20.46 -4.65 24.00
N SER A 653 -21.08 -5.46 23.14
CA SER A 653 -21.15 -5.27 21.69
C SER A 653 -22.60 -4.94 21.29
N PRO A 654 -22.99 -3.66 21.21
CA PRO A 654 -24.32 -3.28 20.78
C PRO A 654 -24.65 -3.90 19.41
N ALA A 655 -25.91 -4.29 19.21
CA ALA A 655 -26.36 -4.78 17.92
C ALA A 655 -26.08 -3.75 16.83
N VAL A 656 -25.31 -4.15 15.82
CA VAL A 656 -24.95 -3.27 14.72
C VAL A 656 -26.15 -3.09 13.80
N ARG A 657 -26.43 -1.82 13.48
CA ARG A 657 -27.45 -1.42 12.52
C ARG A 657 -26.74 -0.62 11.43
N PRO A 658 -26.38 -1.27 10.31
CA PRO A 658 -25.70 -0.58 9.24
C PRO A 658 -26.51 0.60 8.75
N VAL A 659 -25.84 1.71 8.48
CA VAL A 659 -26.46 2.88 7.88
C VAL A 659 -26.22 2.80 6.37
N SER A 660 -27.25 3.05 5.58
CA SER A 660 -27.06 3.22 4.14
C SER A 660 -26.37 4.57 3.92
N LEU A 661 -25.06 4.52 3.69
CA LEU A 661 -24.22 5.69 3.42
C LEU A 661 -24.23 5.97 1.91
N PRO A 662 -24.23 7.25 1.47
CA PRO A 662 -23.86 7.61 0.11
C PRO A 662 -22.54 6.97 -0.29
N ARG A 663 -22.52 6.38 -1.47
CA ARG A 663 -21.32 5.83 -2.10
C ARG A 663 -20.82 6.79 -3.16
N VAL A 664 -19.51 7.01 -3.20
CA VAL A 664 -18.81 7.75 -4.26
C VAL A 664 -17.99 6.76 -5.06
N ASP A 665 -18.10 6.83 -6.38
CA ASP A 665 -17.26 6.11 -7.33
C ASP A 665 -16.65 7.14 -8.29
N ILE A 666 -15.34 7.15 -8.41
CA ILE A 666 -14.61 7.97 -9.40
C ILE A 666 -14.43 7.10 -10.65
N GLY A 667 -14.68 7.66 -11.82
CA GLY A 667 -14.37 7.04 -13.11
C GLY A 667 -13.30 7.82 -13.86
N GLU A 668 -12.86 7.25 -14.96
CA GLU A 668 -11.93 7.86 -15.89
C GLU A 668 -12.68 8.45 -17.10
N LEU A 669 -12.20 9.58 -17.60
CA LEU A 669 -12.63 10.20 -18.85
C LEU A 669 -11.44 10.30 -19.78
N LYS A 670 -11.54 9.70 -20.97
CA LYS A 670 -10.55 9.87 -22.04
C LYS A 670 -10.96 11.01 -22.97
N VAL A 671 -10.05 11.93 -23.26
CA VAL A 671 -10.26 13.10 -24.12
C VAL A 671 -9.06 13.32 -25.03
N VAL A 672 -9.26 14.11 -26.07
CA VAL A 672 -8.20 14.57 -26.98
C VAL A 672 -7.96 16.06 -26.70
N GLU A 673 -6.72 16.53 -26.77
CA GLU A 673 -6.35 17.92 -26.46
C GLU A 673 -6.78 18.90 -27.57
N GLY A 674 -6.54 18.56 -28.84
CA GLY A 674 -6.84 19.31 -30.05
C GLY A 674 -5.88 20.49 -30.33
N ASP A 675 -5.95 21.04 -31.55
CA ASP A 675 -4.98 22.03 -32.07
C ASP A 675 -4.74 23.37 -31.31
N SER A 676 -5.65 23.79 -30.42
CA SER A 676 -5.57 25.11 -29.77
C SER A 676 -6.62 25.36 -28.67
N GLY A 677 -6.23 26.20 -27.71
CA GLY A 677 -7.11 26.76 -26.68
C GLY A 677 -7.40 25.78 -25.55
N SER A 678 -8.09 26.24 -24.51
CA SER A 678 -8.32 25.43 -23.31
C SER A 678 -9.78 25.00 -23.16
N ARG A 679 -9.99 23.73 -22.83
CA ARG A 679 -11.31 23.13 -22.57
C ARG A 679 -11.37 22.59 -21.15
N THR A 680 -12.46 22.88 -20.45
CA THR A 680 -12.68 22.33 -19.11
C THR A 680 -13.53 21.07 -19.18
N TYR A 681 -12.95 19.94 -18.82
CA TYR A 681 -13.63 18.67 -18.62
C TYR A 681 -14.02 18.46 -17.15
N GLN A 682 -14.92 17.51 -16.89
CA GLN A 682 -15.31 17.15 -15.53
C GLN A 682 -14.88 15.70 -15.28
N VAL A 683 -14.13 15.47 -14.20
CA VAL A 683 -13.85 14.11 -13.75
C VAL A 683 -15.18 13.39 -13.46
N PRO A 684 -15.41 12.17 -13.97
CA PRO A 684 -16.62 11.39 -13.71
C PRO A 684 -16.75 10.96 -12.25
N VAL A 685 -17.26 11.83 -11.37
CA VAL A 685 -17.54 11.46 -9.98
C VAL A 685 -19.02 11.12 -9.82
N LYS A 686 -19.35 9.85 -9.55
CA LYS A 686 -20.72 9.38 -9.35
C LYS A 686 -21.04 9.26 -7.87
N VAL A 687 -22.21 9.76 -7.47
CA VAL A 687 -22.74 9.63 -6.11
C VAL A 687 -24.04 8.82 -6.14
N THR A 688 -24.06 7.70 -5.42
CA THR A 688 -25.24 6.87 -5.23
C THR A 688 -25.70 6.86 -3.77
N GLY A 689 -26.96 6.54 -3.51
CA GLY A 689 -27.59 6.70 -2.20
C GLY A 689 -28.33 8.03 -2.02
N ARG A 690 -28.85 8.29 -0.81
CA ARG A 690 -29.71 9.46 -0.51
C ARG A 690 -29.24 10.32 0.66
N GLY A 691 -28.21 9.89 1.38
CA GLY A 691 -27.69 10.60 2.55
C GLY A 691 -26.86 11.83 2.19
N ALA A 692 -26.31 12.46 3.22
CA ALA A 692 -25.33 13.53 3.12
C ALA A 692 -24.03 13.10 3.77
N GLY A 693 -22.92 13.72 3.36
CA GLY A 693 -21.63 13.46 3.95
C GLY A 693 -20.54 14.36 3.42
N GLN A 694 -19.30 13.97 3.68
CA GLN A 694 -18.10 14.67 3.28
C GLN A 694 -17.06 13.65 2.84
N VAL A 695 -16.39 13.97 1.75
CA VAL A 695 -15.25 13.23 1.21
C VAL A 695 -14.06 14.17 1.10
N ARG A 696 -12.86 13.63 1.22
CA ARG A 696 -11.63 14.34 0.88
C ARG A 696 -11.22 13.90 -0.52
N LEU A 697 -10.93 14.88 -1.36
CA LEU A 697 -10.42 14.69 -2.72
C LEU A 697 -8.94 15.06 -2.77
N PHE A 698 -8.20 14.32 -3.59
CA PHE A 698 -6.78 14.51 -3.90
C PHE A 698 -6.65 14.56 -5.41
N LEU A 699 -6.14 15.66 -5.95
CA LEU A 699 -5.95 15.86 -7.39
C LEU A 699 -4.45 16.04 -7.65
N THR A 700 -3.92 15.23 -8.55
CA THR A 700 -2.53 15.28 -9.02
C THR A 700 -2.57 15.40 -10.54
N GLY A 701 -1.99 16.45 -11.09
CA GLY A 701 -1.70 16.53 -12.53
C GLY A 701 -0.36 15.87 -12.83
N GLU A 702 -0.12 15.51 -14.09
CA GLU A 702 1.07 14.78 -14.53
C GLU A 702 2.39 15.46 -14.15
N ASP A 703 2.56 16.71 -14.54
CA ASP A 703 3.76 17.51 -14.24
C ASP A 703 3.82 18.00 -12.80
N SER A 704 2.81 17.70 -11.99
CA SER A 704 2.69 18.26 -10.67
C SER A 704 3.39 17.39 -9.63
N VAL A 705 4.45 17.96 -9.03
CA VAL A 705 5.04 17.43 -7.79
C VAL A 705 4.07 17.60 -6.60
N GLU A 706 3.05 18.45 -6.71
CA GLU A 706 2.13 18.78 -5.62
C GLU A 706 0.71 18.21 -5.79
N THR A 707 0.31 17.31 -4.90
CA THR A 707 -1.09 16.89 -4.79
C THR A 707 -1.95 17.95 -4.10
N ARG A 708 -2.94 18.50 -4.81
CA ARG A 708 -3.95 19.39 -4.23
C ARG A 708 -4.99 18.57 -3.47
N SER A 709 -5.33 18.96 -2.24
CA SER A 709 -6.40 18.30 -1.47
C SER A 709 -7.43 19.25 -0.88
N TRP A 710 -8.71 18.84 -0.88
CA TRP A 710 -9.81 19.61 -0.28
C TRP A 710 -10.96 18.72 0.21
N LEU A 711 -11.89 19.31 0.97
CA LEU A 711 -13.10 18.62 1.42
C LEU A 711 -14.26 18.96 0.48
N ALA A 712 -14.93 17.94 -0.05
CA ALA A 712 -16.16 18.08 -0.81
C ALA A 712 -17.37 17.62 0.02
N THR A 713 -18.42 18.44 0.06
CA THR A 713 -19.68 18.13 0.76
C THR A 713 -20.70 17.52 -0.19
N ILE A 714 -21.20 16.34 0.18
CA ILE A 714 -22.30 15.67 -0.51
C ILE A 714 -23.60 16.07 0.19
N ARG A 715 -24.46 16.77 -0.53
CA ARG A 715 -25.81 17.12 -0.08
C ARG A 715 -26.76 15.95 -0.36
N PRO A 716 -27.86 15.80 0.40
CA PRO A 716 -28.90 14.82 0.09
C PRO A 716 -29.38 14.96 -1.36
N GLY A 717 -29.44 13.84 -2.09
CA GLY A 717 -29.87 13.81 -3.49
C GLY A 717 -28.80 14.20 -4.52
N ALA A 718 -27.61 14.61 -4.10
CA ALA A 718 -26.48 14.83 -5.02
C ALA A 718 -26.16 13.54 -5.78
N ARG A 719 -25.89 13.68 -7.09
CA ARG A 719 -25.57 12.56 -8.01
C ARG A 719 -24.14 12.58 -8.50
N THR A 720 -23.44 13.68 -8.27
CA THR A 720 -22.07 13.91 -8.73
C THR A 720 -21.37 14.95 -7.86
N ILE A 721 -20.03 14.96 -7.91
CA ILE A 721 -19.18 16.02 -7.39
C ILE A 721 -18.48 16.66 -8.59
N ARG A 722 -18.55 17.99 -8.72
CA ARG A 722 -17.89 18.70 -9.81
C ARG A 722 -16.41 18.86 -9.51
N VAL A 723 -15.57 18.36 -10.40
CA VAL A 723 -14.12 18.48 -10.36
C VAL A 723 -13.68 18.87 -11.77
N PRO A 724 -13.52 20.19 -12.04
CA PRO A 724 -13.04 20.64 -13.33
C PRO A 724 -11.55 20.31 -13.50
N VAL A 725 -11.19 19.84 -14.69
CA VAL A 725 -9.81 19.72 -15.18
C VAL A 725 -9.75 20.51 -16.48
N GLU A 726 -8.79 21.42 -16.58
CA GLU A 726 -8.54 22.18 -17.79
C GLU A 726 -7.50 21.43 -18.61
N VAL A 727 -7.81 21.20 -19.88
CA VAL A 727 -6.92 20.59 -20.88
C VAL A 727 -6.67 21.67 -21.91
N THR A 728 -5.40 21.97 -22.16
CA THR A 728 -4.99 22.93 -23.19
C THR A 728 -4.55 22.12 -24.39
N GLY A 729 -5.01 22.52 -25.56
CA GLY A 729 -4.60 21.91 -26.80
C GLY A 729 -3.59 22.79 -27.52
N ASP A 730 -2.66 22.17 -28.24
CA ASP A 730 -1.70 22.84 -29.10
C ASP A 730 -1.35 22.00 -30.35
N LYS A 731 -0.12 22.12 -30.86
CA LYS A 731 0.29 21.53 -32.15
C LYS A 731 1.60 20.75 -32.05
N LEU A 732 2.01 20.44 -30.83
CA LEU A 732 3.29 19.87 -30.50
C LEU A 732 3.05 18.44 -30.08
N TYR A 733 3.81 17.54 -30.67
CA TYR A 733 3.77 16.14 -30.27
C TYR A 733 4.22 15.97 -28.81
N GLY A 734 3.43 15.24 -28.03
CA GLY A 734 3.61 14.98 -26.61
C GLY A 734 3.30 13.54 -26.21
N ALA A 735 3.57 13.26 -24.93
CA ALA A 735 3.02 12.08 -24.28
C ALA A 735 1.67 12.50 -23.69
N GLY A 736 0.60 11.74 -23.95
CA GLY A 736 -0.75 12.15 -23.52
C GLY A 736 -0.84 12.41 -22.02
N GLU A 737 -1.52 13.50 -21.62
CA GLU A 737 -1.52 13.93 -20.22
C GLU A 737 -2.50 13.17 -19.29
N GLN A 738 -2.14 12.87 -18.04
CA GLN A 738 -3.02 12.29 -17.03
C GLN A 738 -3.19 13.19 -15.80
N THR A 739 -4.46 13.52 -15.52
CA THR A 739 -4.86 14.08 -14.22
C THR A 739 -5.57 13.01 -13.39
N VAL A 740 -4.97 12.63 -12.25
CA VAL A 740 -5.51 11.64 -11.32
C VAL A 740 -6.29 12.31 -10.19
N LEU A 741 -7.52 11.84 -9.96
CA LEU A 741 -8.35 12.17 -8.81
C LEU A 741 -8.50 10.93 -7.91
N ALA A 742 -8.17 11.07 -6.63
CA ALA A 742 -8.45 10.07 -5.60
C ALA A 742 -9.40 10.58 -4.51
N ALA A 743 -10.14 9.68 -3.85
CA ALA A 743 -11.10 10.01 -2.79
C ALA A 743 -10.99 9.14 -1.53
N LYS A 744 -11.14 9.80 -0.38
CA LYS A 744 -11.23 9.15 0.94
C LYS A 744 -12.47 9.63 1.71
N SER A 745 -13.15 8.69 2.37
CA SER A 745 -14.27 9.02 3.22
C SER A 745 -13.82 9.83 4.44
N VAL A 746 -14.57 10.88 4.78
CA VAL A 746 -14.35 11.69 5.99
C VAL A 746 -15.50 11.50 6.96
N ARG A 747 -16.74 11.62 6.46
CA ARG A 747 -17.95 11.48 7.27
C ARG A 747 -19.16 11.19 6.41
N GLY A 748 -19.99 10.25 6.84
CA GLY A 748 -21.31 9.98 6.28
C GLY A 748 -21.27 9.44 4.85
N THR A 749 -20.16 8.87 4.39
CA THR A 749 -19.96 8.37 3.02
C THR A 749 -19.13 7.10 3.04
N VAL A 750 -19.22 6.31 1.97
CA VAL A 750 -18.26 5.26 1.63
C VAL A 750 -17.72 5.54 0.23
N ILE A 751 -16.49 5.12 -0.04
CA ILE A 751 -15.91 5.23 -1.37
C ILE A 751 -15.83 3.83 -1.95
N GLY A 752 -16.46 3.68 -3.10
CA GLY A 752 -16.39 2.52 -3.97
C GLY A 752 -15.07 2.54 -4.73
N ASP A 753 -15.19 2.88 -6.01
CA ASP A 753 -14.05 3.22 -6.83
C ASP A 753 -13.38 4.51 -6.33
N TYR A 754 -12.12 4.40 -5.90
CA TYR A 754 -11.45 5.47 -5.15
C TYR A 754 -10.54 6.34 -6.00
N GLN A 755 -10.29 5.96 -7.25
CA GLN A 755 -9.39 6.64 -8.17
C GLN A 755 -9.99 6.68 -9.57
N GLY A 756 -9.61 7.68 -10.34
CA GLY A 756 -9.89 7.83 -11.76
C GLY A 756 -9.36 9.20 -12.18
N GLY A 757 -9.94 9.84 -13.19
CA GLY A 757 -9.34 11.07 -13.67
C GLY A 757 -9.77 11.51 -15.06
N VAL A 758 -8.93 12.34 -15.66
CA VAL A 758 -8.94 12.65 -17.08
C VAL A 758 -7.63 12.15 -17.65
N LEU A 759 -7.72 11.31 -18.69
CA LEU A 759 -6.61 10.93 -19.55
C LEU A 759 -6.77 11.69 -20.86
N VAL A 760 -5.78 12.48 -21.21
CA VAL A 760 -5.67 13.26 -22.43
C VAL A 760 -4.79 12.46 -23.38
N THR A 761 -5.21 12.33 -24.62
CA THR A 761 -4.40 11.75 -25.69
C THR A 761 -3.98 12.88 -26.62
N ASP A 762 -2.70 12.90 -26.94
CA ASP A 762 -2.13 13.74 -27.99
C ASP A 762 -2.75 13.38 -29.36
N ASP A 763 -3.04 14.39 -30.18
CA ASP A 763 -3.50 14.22 -31.57
C ASP A 763 -2.59 14.84 -32.63
N ASP A 764 -1.37 15.19 -32.24
CA ASP A 764 -0.41 15.87 -33.07
C ASP A 764 0.58 14.91 -33.75
N PRO A 765 1.02 15.22 -34.98
CA PRO A 765 1.89 14.33 -35.71
C PRO A 765 3.29 14.28 -35.09
N ALA A 766 3.76 13.07 -34.79
CA ALA A 766 5.11 12.85 -34.31
C ALA A 766 6.18 13.45 -35.26
N PRO A 767 7.23 14.12 -34.74
CA PRO A 767 8.28 14.68 -35.58
C PRO A 767 9.08 13.57 -36.28
N THR A 768 9.67 13.82 -37.44
CA THR A 768 10.66 12.88 -38.01
C THR A 768 12.02 13.12 -37.37
N ILE A 769 12.73 12.05 -37.00
CA ILE A 769 14.09 12.12 -36.45
C ILE A 769 15.13 11.86 -37.56
N THR A 770 16.19 12.66 -37.58
CA THR A 770 17.39 12.40 -38.39
C THR A 770 18.63 12.41 -37.52
N VAL A 771 19.60 11.55 -37.85
CA VAL A 771 20.87 11.44 -37.13
C VAL A 771 22.01 11.67 -38.10
N GLU A 772 22.85 12.67 -37.80
CA GLU A 772 23.96 13.06 -38.66
C GLU A 772 25.29 13.01 -37.89
N PRO A 773 26.36 12.45 -38.47
CA PRO A 773 27.68 12.51 -37.85
C PRO A 773 28.18 13.95 -37.78
N VAL A 774 28.63 14.38 -36.60
CA VAL A 774 29.32 15.66 -36.39
C VAL A 774 30.82 15.42 -36.31
N ARG A 775 31.22 14.41 -35.54
CA ARG A 775 32.57 13.87 -35.45
C ARG A 775 32.49 12.35 -35.32
N ASP A 776 32.46 11.65 -36.43
CA ASP A 776 32.46 10.18 -36.48
C ASP A 776 33.87 9.60 -36.68
N ARG A 777 34.89 10.44 -36.83
CA ARG A 777 36.30 10.07 -36.76
C ARG A 777 37.08 11.07 -35.93
N VAL A 778 37.76 10.60 -34.89
CA VAL A 778 38.56 11.43 -33.98
C VAL A 778 39.90 10.75 -33.69
N ALA A 779 40.91 11.55 -33.34
CA ALA A 779 42.09 11.02 -32.69
C ALA A 779 41.77 10.68 -31.23
N GLU A 780 42.56 9.83 -30.59
CA GLU A 780 42.52 9.56 -29.16
C GLU A 780 42.47 10.86 -28.33
N GLY A 781 41.69 10.84 -27.25
CA GLY A 781 41.36 12.04 -26.47
C GLY A 781 40.31 12.96 -27.12
N GLY A 782 39.82 12.61 -28.31
CA GLY A 782 38.70 13.28 -28.97
C GLY A 782 37.34 12.86 -28.44
N THR A 783 36.27 13.42 -29.00
CA THR A 783 34.89 13.02 -28.67
C THR A 783 34.15 12.71 -29.95
N LEU A 784 33.73 11.46 -30.09
CA LEU A 784 32.82 11.05 -31.14
C LEU A 784 31.47 11.70 -30.89
N SER A 785 30.83 12.26 -31.92
CA SER A 785 29.51 12.86 -31.77
C SER A 785 28.61 12.76 -32.99
N TRP A 786 27.32 12.52 -32.73
CA TRP A 786 26.24 12.47 -33.71
C TRP A 786 25.13 13.43 -33.28
N ARG A 787 24.70 14.29 -34.20
CA ARG A 787 23.61 15.23 -33.97
C ARG A 787 22.28 14.58 -34.30
N ILE A 788 21.36 14.65 -33.35
CA ILE A 788 19.95 14.30 -33.51
C ILE A 788 19.21 15.57 -33.94
N ARG A 789 18.35 15.48 -34.96
CA ARG A 789 17.46 16.58 -35.39
C ARG A 789 16.02 16.11 -35.53
N LEU A 790 15.10 16.88 -34.96
CA LEU A 790 13.66 16.73 -35.14
C LEU A 790 13.16 17.66 -36.26
N SER A 791 12.15 17.24 -37.03
CA SER A 791 11.52 18.10 -38.04
C SER A 791 10.68 19.24 -37.47
N ALA A 792 10.23 19.08 -36.23
CA ALA A 792 9.42 20.03 -35.48
C ALA A 792 9.73 19.86 -33.99
N PRO A 793 9.53 20.91 -33.16
CA PRO A 793 9.62 20.77 -31.71
C PRO A 793 8.53 19.82 -31.19
N ALA A 794 8.85 19.10 -30.12
CA ALA A 794 7.91 18.32 -29.31
C ALA A 794 7.69 19.03 -27.97
N GLU A 795 6.58 18.78 -27.29
CA GLU A 795 6.37 19.26 -25.92
C GLU A 795 6.85 18.27 -24.85
N THR A 796 7.15 17.03 -25.26
CA THR A 796 7.81 16.03 -24.42
C THR A 796 9.28 15.84 -24.80
N TRP A 797 10.04 15.18 -23.92
CA TRP A 797 11.40 14.76 -24.20
C TRP A 797 11.43 13.64 -25.24
N ILE A 798 12.31 13.78 -26.23
CA ILE A 798 12.59 12.72 -27.20
C ILE A 798 13.97 12.15 -26.93
N TRP A 799 14.01 10.93 -26.41
CA TRP A 799 15.24 10.24 -26.05
C TRP A 799 15.73 9.37 -27.20
N VAL A 800 17.02 9.41 -27.50
CA VAL A 800 17.70 8.51 -28.43
C VAL A 800 18.80 7.78 -27.68
N GLU A 801 18.71 6.46 -27.67
CA GLU A 801 19.68 5.54 -27.06
C GLU A 801 20.45 4.82 -28.17
N GLY A 802 21.76 4.63 -27.98
CA GLY A 802 22.62 3.86 -28.88
C GLY A 802 23.10 2.59 -28.20
N GLY A 803 22.41 1.47 -28.43
CA GLY A 803 22.87 0.17 -27.97
C GLY A 803 24.15 -0.24 -28.68
N VAL A 804 25.24 -0.48 -27.94
CA VAL A 804 26.51 -0.87 -28.55
C VAL A 804 26.39 -2.27 -29.17
N ARG A 805 26.96 -2.44 -30.36
CA ARG A 805 27.05 -3.72 -31.07
C ARG A 805 28.45 -3.94 -31.61
N PRO A 806 28.86 -5.21 -31.77
CA PRO A 806 30.12 -5.51 -32.43
C PRO A 806 30.15 -4.87 -33.84
N PRO A 807 31.23 -4.16 -34.21
CA PRO A 807 31.39 -3.63 -35.56
C PRO A 807 31.45 -4.77 -36.58
N ALA A 808 31.06 -4.50 -37.83
CA ALA A 808 31.04 -5.52 -38.88
C ALA A 808 32.46 -6.01 -39.29
N GLY A 809 33.50 -5.28 -38.88
CA GLY A 809 34.92 -5.63 -39.04
C GLY A 809 35.81 -4.50 -38.53
N GLY A 810 37.07 -4.81 -38.22
CA GLY A 810 38.03 -3.90 -37.55
C GLY A 810 38.15 -4.15 -36.04
N ALA A 811 39.05 -3.44 -35.36
CA ALA A 811 39.16 -3.49 -33.90
C ALA A 811 37.97 -2.74 -33.29
N GLU A 812 37.41 -3.26 -32.20
CA GLU A 812 36.31 -2.60 -31.49
C GLU A 812 36.88 -1.76 -30.36
N LEU A 813 36.39 -0.53 -30.22
CA LEU A 813 36.74 0.38 -29.13
C LEU A 813 36.52 -0.33 -27.78
N SER A 814 37.47 -0.22 -26.86
CA SER A 814 37.44 -0.88 -25.57
C SER A 814 36.96 0.04 -24.44
N SER A 815 36.64 -0.57 -23.30
CA SER A 815 36.29 0.12 -22.06
C SER A 815 37.43 0.97 -21.48
N THR A 816 38.67 0.81 -21.96
CA THR A 816 39.84 1.58 -21.52
C THR A 816 40.12 2.83 -22.34
N ASP A 817 39.52 2.94 -23.53
CA ASP A 817 39.89 3.96 -24.51
C ASP A 817 38.82 5.07 -24.56
N VAL A 818 37.80 4.92 -23.70
CA VAL A 818 36.78 5.93 -23.36
C VAL A 818 37.07 6.60 -22.04
N ASP A 819 36.52 7.81 -21.82
CA ASP A 819 36.70 8.50 -20.55
C ASP A 819 36.22 7.63 -19.38
N PRO A 820 37.08 7.32 -18.39
CA PRO A 820 36.77 6.34 -17.36
C PRO A 820 35.70 6.83 -16.39
N VAL A 821 35.57 8.15 -16.19
CA VAL A 821 34.51 8.73 -15.35
C VAL A 821 33.19 8.60 -16.07
N TRP A 822 33.13 9.00 -17.34
CA TRP A 822 31.96 8.88 -18.19
C TRP A 822 31.51 7.42 -18.32
N PHE A 823 32.42 6.48 -18.60
CA PHE A 823 32.10 5.06 -18.73
C PHE A 823 31.48 4.51 -17.45
N THR A 824 32.08 4.84 -16.30
CA THR A 824 31.57 4.40 -14.99
C THR A 824 30.20 5.03 -14.69
N GLU A 825 29.99 6.30 -15.04
CA GLU A 825 28.69 6.97 -14.85
C GLU A 825 27.58 6.39 -15.75
N GLN A 826 27.91 5.95 -16.97
CA GLN A 826 26.95 5.37 -17.92
C GLN A 826 26.63 3.90 -17.63
N THR A 827 27.58 3.13 -17.07
CA THR A 827 27.45 1.67 -16.94
C THR A 827 27.38 1.16 -15.50
N GLY A 828 27.92 1.92 -14.54
CA GLY A 828 28.22 1.44 -13.19
C GLY A 828 29.34 0.39 -13.14
N GLU A 829 30.02 0.13 -14.26
CA GLU A 829 31.11 -0.83 -14.36
C GLU A 829 32.48 -0.15 -14.27
N GLU A 830 33.48 -0.89 -13.77
CA GLU A 830 34.87 -0.43 -13.82
C GLU A 830 35.41 -0.53 -15.27
N PRO A 831 36.16 0.49 -15.74
CA PRO A 831 36.83 0.48 -17.05
C PRO A 831 37.80 -0.69 -17.23
N LEU A 832 38.40 -1.15 -16.12
CA LEU A 832 39.28 -2.31 -16.09
C LEU A 832 38.57 -3.56 -15.52
N PRO A 833 38.83 -4.77 -16.05
CA PRO A 833 39.74 -5.05 -17.17
C PRO A 833 39.19 -4.56 -18.52
N SER A 834 40.11 -4.18 -19.42
CA SER A 834 39.80 -3.76 -20.79
C SER A 834 38.98 -4.85 -21.50
N ARG A 835 37.85 -4.45 -22.09
CA ARG A 835 36.92 -5.32 -22.82
C ARG A 835 36.19 -4.53 -23.92
N PRO A 836 35.85 -5.17 -25.06
CA PRO A 836 35.09 -4.51 -26.12
C PRO A 836 33.80 -3.89 -25.58
N LEU A 837 33.44 -2.69 -26.03
CA LEU A 837 32.26 -1.99 -25.50
C LEU A 837 30.95 -2.78 -25.69
N SER A 838 30.83 -3.63 -26.71
CA SER A 838 29.67 -4.51 -26.93
C SER A 838 29.50 -5.64 -25.91
N GLU A 839 30.53 -5.93 -25.11
CA GLU A 839 30.46 -6.87 -23.98
C GLU A 839 30.15 -6.17 -22.64
N THR A 840 29.89 -4.86 -22.66
CA THR A 840 29.57 -4.05 -21.48
C THR A 840 28.07 -3.69 -21.44
N ALA A 841 27.60 -3.15 -20.33
CA ALA A 841 26.27 -2.54 -20.22
C ALA A 841 26.15 -1.15 -20.89
N LEU A 842 27.16 -0.70 -21.65
CA LEU A 842 27.16 0.64 -22.24
C LEU A 842 26.05 0.82 -23.29
N ALA A 843 25.24 1.85 -23.07
CA ALA A 843 24.25 2.34 -24.02
C ALA A 843 24.19 3.88 -23.91
N PRO A 844 25.06 4.62 -24.63
CA PRO A 844 25.01 6.08 -24.63
C PRO A 844 23.65 6.57 -25.08
N TRP A 845 23.13 7.61 -24.43
CA TRP A 845 21.85 8.21 -24.78
C TRP A 845 21.94 9.73 -24.78
N THR A 846 20.99 10.37 -25.47
CA THR A 846 20.83 11.82 -25.49
C THR A 846 19.35 12.16 -25.62
N GLY A 847 18.97 13.39 -25.27
CA GLY A 847 17.60 13.87 -25.36
C GLY A 847 17.51 15.16 -26.14
N VAL A 848 16.44 15.30 -26.94
CA VAL A 848 15.98 16.59 -27.41
C VAL A 848 14.96 17.13 -26.41
N GLN A 849 15.22 18.32 -25.87
CA GLN A 849 14.36 18.91 -24.83
C GLN A 849 13.02 19.36 -25.43
N PRO A 850 11.96 19.44 -24.61
CA PRO A 850 10.73 20.14 -24.99
C PRO A 850 10.99 21.52 -25.60
N GLY A 851 10.42 21.77 -26.77
CA GLY A 851 10.58 23.02 -27.52
C GLY A 851 11.86 23.13 -28.36
N ASP A 852 12.84 22.25 -28.15
CA ASP A 852 14.06 22.18 -28.98
C ASP A 852 13.88 21.22 -30.16
N VAL A 853 14.78 21.33 -31.14
CA VAL A 853 14.79 20.46 -32.33
C VAL A 853 16.13 19.75 -32.54
N THR A 854 17.08 19.91 -31.62
CA THR A 854 18.41 19.31 -31.74
C THR A 854 18.91 18.74 -30.43
N GLY A 855 19.52 17.56 -30.49
CA GLY A 855 20.28 16.93 -29.41
C GLY A 855 21.62 16.41 -29.95
N GLU A 856 22.53 16.03 -29.06
CA GLU A 856 23.83 15.48 -29.46
C GLU A 856 24.19 14.26 -28.62
N LEU A 857 24.44 13.15 -29.30
CA LEU A 857 24.91 11.89 -28.72
C LEU A 857 26.43 11.88 -28.78
N THR A 858 27.11 11.62 -27.66
CA THR A 858 28.57 11.70 -27.57
C THR A 858 29.19 10.49 -26.91
N ILE A 859 30.42 10.16 -27.34
CA ILE A 859 31.31 9.21 -26.68
C ILE A 859 32.68 9.88 -26.53
N PRO A 860 33.06 10.31 -25.32
CA PRO A 860 34.39 10.86 -25.04
C PRO A 860 35.44 9.74 -24.99
N THR A 861 36.55 9.94 -25.69
CA THR A 861 37.71 9.01 -25.73
C THR A 861 38.87 9.57 -24.92
N VAL A 862 39.80 8.72 -24.52
CA VAL A 862 41.04 9.13 -23.81
C VAL A 862 42.26 8.87 -24.67
N VAL A 863 43.38 9.51 -24.29
CA VAL A 863 44.70 9.19 -24.84
C VAL A 863 45.34 8.16 -23.94
N ASP A 864 45.86 7.09 -24.52
CA ASP A 864 46.60 6.10 -23.76
C ASP A 864 48.08 6.01 -24.20
N SER A 865 48.75 4.87 -23.96
CA SER A 865 50.17 4.69 -24.31
C SER A 865 50.42 3.42 -25.10
N VAL A 866 49.37 2.83 -25.66
CA VAL A 866 49.36 1.60 -26.41
C VAL A 866 49.18 1.96 -27.89
N ASP A 867 50.11 1.55 -28.75
CA ASP A 867 49.93 1.75 -30.18
C ASP A 867 48.85 0.77 -30.68
N GLU A 868 47.69 1.29 -31.08
CA GLU A 868 46.52 0.50 -31.47
C GLU A 868 46.08 0.78 -32.93
N PRO A 869 45.48 -0.19 -33.64
CA PRO A 869 44.88 0.07 -34.95
C PRO A 869 43.62 0.94 -34.82
N ASP A 870 43.17 1.59 -35.90
CA ASP A 870 41.87 2.29 -35.92
C ASP A 870 40.76 1.44 -35.27
N GLU A 871 40.16 1.97 -34.20
CA GLU A 871 39.15 1.29 -33.42
C GLU A 871 37.75 1.82 -33.72
N LEU A 872 36.75 0.96 -33.62
CA LEU A 872 35.40 1.23 -34.09
C LEU A 872 34.37 1.03 -32.98
N VAL A 873 33.41 1.94 -32.91
CA VAL A 873 32.17 1.75 -32.14
C VAL A 873 30.99 1.74 -33.09
N ARG A 874 30.08 0.78 -32.93
CA ARG A 874 28.81 0.73 -33.67
C ARG A 874 27.65 0.82 -32.70
N LEU A 875 26.73 1.73 -32.96
CA LEU A 875 25.53 1.95 -32.16
C LEU A 875 24.28 1.59 -32.98
N GLU A 876 23.44 0.70 -32.45
CA GLU A 876 22.06 0.51 -32.89
C GLU A 876 21.18 1.51 -32.15
N LEU A 877 20.56 2.42 -32.90
CA LEU A 877 19.79 3.51 -32.32
C LEU A 877 18.34 3.10 -32.07
N ALA A 878 17.84 3.41 -30.87
CA ALA A 878 16.46 3.24 -30.46
C ALA A 878 15.91 4.58 -29.93
N VAL A 879 14.60 4.78 -30.09
CA VAL A 879 13.91 6.00 -29.64
C VAL A 879 13.01 5.66 -28.46
N ALA A 880 13.04 6.49 -27.42
CA ALA A 880 12.24 6.38 -26.21
C ALA A 880 11.46 7.69 -25.96
N GLY A 881 10.31 7.59 -25.28
CA GLY A 881 9.39 8.72 -25.08
C GLY A 881 8.46 8.98 -26.29
N TRP A 882 8.24 7.98 -27.14
CA TRP A 882 7.48 8.10 -28.38
C TRP A 882 5.99 7.79 -28.20
N GLY A 883 5.30 8.49 -27.28
CA GLY A 883 3.83 8.41 -27.13
C GLY A 883 3.21 7.00 -27.22
N ASP A 884 2.00 6.91 -27.79
CA ASP A 884 1.31 5.64 -28.09
C ASP A 884 1.66 5.07 -29.50
N GLU A 885 2.56 5.73 -30.25
CA GLU A 885 2.93 5.35 -31.62
C GLU A 885 4.20 4.48 -31.68
N ASP A 886 4.35 3.68 -32.75
CA ASP A 886 5.59 2.92 -32.95
C ASP A 886 6.77 3.90 -33.17
N PRO A 887 7.86 3.79 -32.39
CA PRO A 887 9.02 4.66 -32.56
C PRO A 887 9.64 4.50 -33.95
N PRO A 888 10.19 5.57 -34.54
CA PRO A 888 10.81 5.48 -35.85
C PRO A 888 12.06 4.60 -35.79
N GLU A 889 12.21 3.72 -36.78
CA GLU A 889 13.45 2.96 -36.95
C GLU A 889 14.59 3.89 -37.38
N LEU A 890 15.63 3.96 -36.54
CA LEU A 890 16.84 4.71 -36.83
C LEU A 890 17.92 3.76 -37.37
N GLY A 891 18.64 4.22 -38.41
CA GLY A 891 19.80 3.48 -38.92
C GLY A 891 20.94 3.46 -37.90
N PRO A 892 21.80 2.43 -37.92
CA PRO A 892 22.96 2.38 -37.02
C PRO A 892 23.97 3.48 -37.38
N VAL A 893 24.71 3.94 -36.38
CA VAL A 893 25.84 4.86 -36.58
C VAL A 893 27.15 4.20 -36.16
N THR A 894 28.24 4.62 -36.79
CA THR A 894 29.60 4.11 -36.52
C THR A 894 30.52 5.28 -36.24
N GLY A 895 31.45 5.10 -35.29
CA GLY A 895 32.53 6.03 -35.00
C GLY A 895 33.89 5.34 -35.10
N THR A 896 34.93 6.08 -35.47
CA THR A 896 36.31 5.60 -35.56
C THR A 896 37.23 6.44 -34.67
N VAL A 897 38.03 5.78 -33.85
CA VAL A 897 39.09 6.39 -33.06
C VAL A 897 40.43 6.00 -33.69
N THR A 898 41.32 6.97 -33.84
CA THR A 898 42.68 6.76 -34.36
C THR A 898 43.69 7.16 -33.31
N ASP A 899 44.77 6.39 -33.16
CA ASP A 899 45.95 6.77 -32.37
C ASP A 899 46.57 8.11 -32.85
#